data_AF-A0A538K021-F1
#
_entry.id   AF-A0A538K021-F1
#
_cell.length_a   1.000
_cell.length_b   1.000
_cell.length_c   1.000
_cell.angle_alpha   90.00
_cell.angle_beta   90.00
_cell.angle_gamma   90.00
#
_symmetry.space_group_name_H-M   'P 1'
#
loop_
_entity.id
_entity.type
_entity.pdbx_description
1 polymer ?
#
loop_
_entity_poly.entity_id
_entity_poly.type
_entity_poly.pdbx_seq_one_letter_code
_entity_poly.pdbx_strand_id
1 'polypeptide(L)'
;MNLNAEQQRAVDARGLVFVSAGAGTGKTKVLVERFARAVCDEGVDVESVLVITYTEKAAGELRARIRARLVERGRSDLARALDGAWISTIHGFCHRLLRSHPFAAGVDPRFRVLDESQGRVLRGEAFAEALTAFCSDDDPARLRLLAVYGADGLRRMLTGVYETLRSAGRELVLELGERPSLAARVDELREAARCLAEDQGSGDAQRETARRGLVYLEQDTAADRLFDLGDLRLRGERAASYEEARRRVEQAALDELAAADRDLLQELLAGFAAAYQEGKDRESALDFEDLQLRARDLLRDDDAIREREQLRFRSIMVDEFQDTNRLQCELIDLIAGVRGDCERFVVGDEFQSIYGFRHADVQVFRERREAADAGVLPLTMNYRSRPEVLAVVNHLFGGDFGDEFQPLAASGDFPDPVFGAPVELLVTDKSTYSGTDVHWRRGEAHAIARRIRDLIDAGDATPGEIVLLFAAGTDAEWYEDELRKLGVPTYRGTGRGYFGQQQVVDLLAYLRLLRNRYDDEALVSVLASPFVGISNDALVLLRRAAPKRPLFVALERDLPETFPQRDAQLLRAFRQRYERLTAALARLSLERLCERILAEHDYDLAVLARWDGRRRYANLRKLARLARSYEELRGPDVEGFVRFVRDQEAVGARELEAVAEEEGGDSVRLLTIHAAKGLEFKVVVVADAGRDKAPPAPHEILALSDGRFGFRVADPITSKPRGAYAFDAVQEARKAEERAERLRLYYVAMTRAIDRLIISGSIDPSRTADEATPIGWVLGRLEAGQEIERAELEPVELEREGARVILRVDRYVEEPVTAVEVVPEEGQLVLFEEGDKGALPALVPPLQPLSEVPRPPLHRVRRLSFSALALFERCSYRYYAERVAGMRPADERRAAPGTTGLAATEIGDAVHRLLELVNLQAPLPPDDLAERVRGWYPSVSEEELERIGSFVRSYCESELARRVSTLAGTRPERPFAFVHDGVLLHGRLDVLQLDGERALVVDYKTNSLEEGSPEEIVESDYHLQRLVYALACFRAGAGEVEVVYHFLERPNAVVSTSFRLEQVEGLEAELSAAIARINAGEFRPTPDEYICAGCPALDVVCAGPNLRGADGYAERALATV
;
A
#
# COMPACT_ATOMS: atom_id res chain seq x y z
N MET A 1 -10.12 -38.35 -11.79
CA MET A 1 -10.84 -38.15 -10.52
C MET A 1 -12.27 -38.61 -10.69
N ASN A 2 -12.83 -39.37 -9.75
CA ASN A 2 -14.26 -39.72 -9.78
C ASN A 2 -15.08 -38.56 -9.21
N LEU A 3 -16.06 -38.07 -9.97
CA LEU A 3 -17.12 -37.18 -9.49
C LEU A 3 -18.29 -38.03 -9.01
N ASN A 4 -18.99 -37.58 -7.97
CA ASN A 4 -20.26 -38.20 -7.59
C ASN A 4 -21.38 -37.76 -8.57
N ALA A 5 -22.58 -38.37 -8.47
CA ALA A 5 -23.68 -38.08 -9.39
C ALA A 5 -24.19 -36.63 -9.31
N GLU A 6 -24.12 -35.97 -8.15
CA GLU A 6 -24.50 -34.55 -7.98
C GLU A 6 -23.48 -33.62 -8.66
N GLN A 7 -22.20 -33.85 -8.39
CA GLN A 7 -21.08 -33.12 -8.97
C GLN A 7 -21.05 -33.28 -10.49
N GLN A 8 -21.27 -34.49 -11.01
CA GLN A 8 -21.31 -34.74 -12.45
C GLN A 8 -22.47 -33.97 -13.11
N ARG A 9 -23.67 -34.00 -12.52
CA ARG A 9 -24.81 -33.20 -13.01
C ARG A 9 -24.51 -31.71 -13.03
N ALA A 10 -23.82 -31.19 -12.01
CA ALA A 10 -23.42 -29.77 -11.95
C ALA A 10 -22.38 -29.40 -13.02
N VAL A 11 -21.46 -30.30 -13.37
CA VAL A 11 -20.51 -30.10 -14.49
C VAL A 11 -21.23 -30.18 -15.84
N ASP A 12 -22.28 -31.00 -15.95
CA ASP A 12 -23.00 -31.26 -17.21
C ASP A 12 -24.10 -30.25 -17.56
N ALA A 13 -24.68 -29.58 -16.56
CA ALA A 13 -25.76 -28.62 -16.76
C ALA A 13 -25.31 -27.41 -17.61
N ARG A 14 -26.24 -26.79 -18.35
CA ARG A 14 -25.99 -25.65 -19.25
C ARG A 14 -26.95 -24.50 -19.00
N GLY A 15 -26.63 -23.32 -19.51
CA GLY A 15 -27.44 -22.10 -19.33
C GLY A 15 -27.11 -21.39 -18.03
N LEU A 16 -28.14 -20.96 -17.29
CA LEU A 16 -28.01 -20.43 -15.93
C LEU A 16 -28.07 -21.60 -14.94
N VAL A 17 -26.92 -21.96 -14.38
CA VAL A 17 -26.78 -23.05 -13.42
C VAL A 17 -26.43 -22.48 -12.06
N PHE A 18 -27.24 -22.83 -11.06
CA PHE A 18 -27.05 -22.40 -9.69
C PHE A 18 -26.75 -23.61 -8.80
N VAL A 19 -25.54 -23.70 -8.29
CA VAL A 19 -25.13 -24.79 -7.42
C VAL A 19 -25.20 -24.34 -5.97
N SER A 20 -26.20 -24.84 -5.25
CA SER A 20 -26.29 -24.68 -3.80
C SER A 20 -25.45 -25.77 -3.16
N ALA A 21 -24.38 -25.37 -2.48
CA ALA A 21 -23.37 -26.30 -2.01
C ALA A 21 -22.95 -25.95 -0.59
N GLY A 22 -23.11 -26.88 0.34
CA GLY A 22 -22.65 -26.69 1.71
C GLY A 22 -21.12 -26.63 1.86
N ALA A 23 -20.63 -26.39 3.08
CA ALA A 23 -19.20 -26.46 3.36
C ALA A 23 -18.65 -27.87 3.05
N GLY A 24 -17.44 -27.96 2.47
CA GLY A 24 -16.75 -29.25 2.24
C GLY A 24 -17.36 -30.16 1.16
N THR A 25 -18.28 -29.66 0.32
CA THR A 25 -19.00 -30.47 -0.69
C THR A 25 -18.28 -30.62 -2.04
N GLY A 26 -17.12 -29.96 -2.19
CA GLY A 26 -16.31 -30.01 -3.40
C GLY A 26 -16.64 -28.96 -4.46
N LYS A 27 -17.21 -27.80 -4.09
CA LYS A 27 -17.47 -26.62 -4.95
C LYS A 27 -16.34 -26.33 -5.95
N THR A 28 -15.12 -26.16 -5.42
CA THR A 28 -13.93 -25.85 -6.21
C THR A 28 -13.60 -26.96 -7.20
N LYS A 29 -13.85 -28.23 -6.85
CA LYS A 29 -13.63 -29.37 -7.75
C LYS A 29 -14.59 -29.33 -8.94
N VAL A 30 -15.86 -28.98 -8.71
CA VAL A 30 -16.86 -28.80 -9.77
C VAL A 30 -16.48 -27.64 -10.69
N LEU A 31 -16.08 -26.49 -10.13
CA LEU A 31 -15.60 -25.33 -10.91
C LEU A 31 -14.39 -25.68 -11.78
N VAL A 32 -13.38 -26.35 -11.22
CA VAL A 32 -12.17 -26.76 -11.95
C VAL A 32 -12.51 -27.71 -13.10
N GLU A 33 -13.35 -28.72 -12.86
CA GLU A 33 -13.70 -29.68 -13.91
C GLU A 33 -14.57 -29.03 -15.00
N ARG A 34 -15.48 -28.13 -14.62
CA ARG A 34 -16.30 -27.38 -15.58
C ARG A 34 -15.44 -26.47 -16.46
N PHE A 35 -14.48 -25.77 -15.87
CA PHE A 35 -13.50 -24.97 -16.64
C PHE A 35 -12.72 -25.86 -17.60
N ALA A 36 -12.15 -26.97 -17.11
CA ALA A 36 -11.36 -27.89 -17.91
C ALA A 36 -12.17 -28.49 -19.06
N ARG A 37 -13.45 -28.82 -18.85
CA ARG A 37 -14.35 -29.28 -19.90
C ARG A 37 -14.61 -28.20 -20.95
N ALA A 38 -14.93 -26.98 -20.54
CA ALA A 38 -15.23 -25.90 -21.48
C ALA A 38 -14.06 -25.68 -22.47
N VAL A 39 -12.82 -25.70 -21.97
CA VAL A 39 -11.64 -25.44 -22.81
C VAL A 39 -11.11 -26.69 -23.54
N CYS A 40 -11.21 -27.88 -22.94
CA CYS A 40 -10.68 -29.10 -23.55
C CYS A 40 -11.68 -29.78 -24.49
N ASP A 41 -12.95 -29.82 -24.10
CA ASP A 41 -13.97 -30.68 -24.71
C ASP A 41 -14.91 -29.86 -25.61
N GLU A 42 -15.22 -28.62 -25.21
CA GLU A 42 -16.14 -27.73 -25.93
C GLU A 42 -15.44 -26.70 -26.83
N GLY A 43 -14.10 -26.64 -26.77
CA GLY A 43 -13.28 -25.78 -27.62
C GLY A 43 -13.43 -24.28 -27.32
N VAL A 44 -13.77 -23.91 -26.09
CA VAL A 44 -13.80 -22.51 -25.64
C VAL A 44 -12.37 -22.04 -25.39
N ASP A 45 -12.02 -20.86 -25.89
CA ASP A 45 -10.71 -20.26 -25.61
C ASP A 45 -10.58 -19.93 -24.12
N VAL A 46 -9.38 -20.12 -23.56
CA VAL A 46 -9.10 -19.86 -22.14
C VAL A 46 -9.39 -18.40 -21.74
N GLU A 47 -9.23 -17.46 -22.68
CA GLU A 47 -9.54 -16.04 -22.47
C GLU A 47 -11.04 -15.72 -22.56
N SER A 48 -11.85 -16.63 -23.09
CA SER A 48 -13.32 -16.51 -23.21
C SER A 48 -14.08 -17.04 -21.99
N VAL A 49 -13.38 -17.49 -20.95
CA VAL A 49 -13.96 -17.90 -19.68
C VAL A 49 -13.62 -16.88 -18.60
N LEU A 50 -14.64 -16.24 -18.03
CA LEU A 50 -14.52 -15.33 -16.89
C LEU A 50 -14.79 -16.12 -15.60
N VAL A 51 -13.84 -16.10 -14.67
CA VAL A 51 -13.99 -16.71 -13.35
C VAL A 51 -13.79 -15.65 -12.28
N ILE A 52 -14.86 -15.39 -11.52
CA ILE A 52 -14.88 -14.41 -10.44
C ILE A 52 -14.86 -15.15 -9.10
N THR A 53 -13.94 -14.77 -8.22
CA THR A 53 -13.87 -15.25 -6.83
C THR A 53 -13.98 -14.07 -5.85
N TYR A 54 -14.28 -14.35 -4.59
CA TYR A 54 -14.37 -13.30 -3.57
C TYR A 54 -12.99 -12.78 -3.08
N THR A 55 -11.96 -13.64 -3.06
CA THR A 55 -10.60 -13.27 -2.60
C THR A 55 -9.52 -13.56 -3.64
N GLU A 56 -8.42 -12.80 -3.59
CA GLU A 56 -7.24 -13.01 -4.43
C GLU A 56 -6.57 -14.36 -4.16
N LYS A 57 -6.59 -14.82 -2.90
CA LYS A 57 -6.08 -16.15 -2.53
C LYS A 57 -6.88 -17.26 -3.20
N ALA A 58 -8.22 -17.18 -3.17
CA ALA A 58 -9.09 -18.13 -3.84
C ALA A 58 -8.88 -18.13 -5.36
N ALA A 59 -8.70 -16.95 -5.99
CA ALA A 59 -8.37 -16.85 -7.42
C ALA A 59 -7.04 -17.55 -7.74
N GLY A 60 -6.01 -17.33 -6.92
CA GLY A 60 -4.70 -17.94 -7.07
C GLY A 60 -4.74 -19.47 -6.92
N GLU A 61 -5.39 -19.97 -5.88
CA GLU A 61 -5.59 -21.41 -5.65
C GLU A 61 -6.39 -22.07 -6.79
N LEU A 62 -7.48 -21.44 -7.22
CA LEU A 62 -8.31 -21.95 -8.31
C LEU A 62 -7.52 -22.00 -9.62
N ARG A 63 -6.72 -20.96 -9.94
CA ARG A 63 -5.82 -20.94 -11.10
C ARG A 63 -4.79 -22.07 -11.03
N ALA A 64 -4.19 -22.32 -9.87
CA ALA A 64 -3.23 -23.41 -9.69
C ALA A 64 -3.89 -24.79 -9.91
N ARG A 65 -5.09 -25.01 -9.37
CA ARG A 65 -5.85 -26.25 -9.55
C ARG A 65 -6.27 -26.48 -11.00
N ILE A 66 -6.75 -25.44 -11.69
CA ILE A 66 -7.07 -25.50 -13.13
C ILE A 66 -5.82 -25.86 -13.93
N ARG A 67 -4.67 -25.21 -13.66
CA ARG A 67 -3.42 -25.50 -14.35
C ARG A 67 -3.00 -26.96 -14.19
N ALA A 68 -3.01 -27.47 -12.95
CA ALA A 68 -2.70 -28.87 -12.67
C ALA A 68 -3.64 -29.81 -13.43
N ARG A 69 -4.94 -29.51 -13.44
CA ARG A 69 -5.95 -30.32 -14.14
C ARG A 69 -5.77 -30.33 -15.67
N LEU A 70 -5.42 -29.19 -16.27
CA LEU A 70 -5.14 -29.12 -17.71
C LEU A 70 -3.89 -29.94 -18.08
N VAL A 71 -2.86 -29.93 -17.21
CA VAL A 71 -1.66 -30.77 -17.39
C VAL A 71 -2.02 -32.26 -17.29
N GLU A 72 -2.83 -32.66 -16.32
CA GLU A 72 -3.32 -34.05 -16.20
C GLU A 72 -4.09 -34.52 -17.43
N ARG A 73 -4.86 -33.63 -18.06
CA ARG A 73 -5.59 -33.90 -19.31
C ARG A 73 -4.70 -33.85 -20.56
N GLY A 74 -3.38 -33.66 -20.41
CA GLY A 74 -2.43 -33.61 -21.52
C GLY A 74 -2.44 -32.30 -22.32
N ARG A 75 -3.06 -31.23 -21.80
CA ARG A 75 -3.19 -29.91 -22.44
C ARG A 75 -2.25 -28.88 -21.82
N SER A 76 -0.94 -29.15 -21.85
CA SER A 76 0.08 -28.22 -21.35
C SER A 76 0.14 -26.90 -22.13
N ASP A 77 -0.35 -26.87 -23.37
CA ASP A 77 -0.56 -25.68 -24.17
C ASP A 77 -1.56 -24.72 -23.51
N LEU A 78 -2.73 -25.22 -23.12
CA LEU A 78 -3.76 -24.43 -22.42
C LEU A 78 -3.31 -24.03 -21.01
N ALA A 79 -2.55 -24.89 -20.34
CA ALA A 79 -1.98 -24.60 -19.02
C ALA A 79 -1.04 -23.38 -19.05
N ARG A 80 -0.32 -23.15 -20.16
CA ARG A 80 0.48 -21.93 -20.38
C ARG A 80 -0.39 -20.72 -20.75
N ALA A 81 -1.42 -20.92 -21.57
CA ALA A 81 -2.36 -19.87 -21.94
C ALA A 81 -3.15 -19.31 -20.74
N LEU A 82 -3.23 -20.06 -19.63
CA LEU A 82 -3.92 -19.67 -18.41
C LEU A 82 -3.40 -18.36 -17.77
N ASP A 83 -2.18 -17.93 -18.10
CA ASP A 83 -1.64 -16.63 -17.64
C ASP A 83 -2.42 -15.43 -18.20
N GLY A 84 -3.08 -15.59 -19.37
CA GLY A 84 -3.95 -14.57 -19.97
C GLY A 84 -5.41 -14.62 -19.49
N ALA A 85 -5.81 -15.71 -18.82
CA ALA A 85 -7.19 -15.99 -18.43
C ALA A 85 -7.77 -14.95 -17.46
N TRP A 86 -9.08 -14.75 -17.52
CA TRP A 86 -9.81 -13.85 -16.62
C TRP A 86 -10.24 -14.56 -15.35
N ILE A 87 -9.26 -14.98 -14.54
CA ILE A 87 -9.49 -15.61 -13.23
C ILE A 87 -9.02 -14.64 -12.16
N SER A 88 -9.94 -13.93 -11.51
CA SER A 88 -9.60 -12.88 -10.53
C SER A 88 -10.74 -12.61 -9.56
N THR A 89 -10.54 -11.69 -8.62
CA THR A 89 -11.68 -11.05 -7.93
C THR A 89 -12.48 -10.17 -8.88
N ILE A 90 -13.69 -9.78 -8.47
CA ILE A 90 -14.50 -8.81 -9.24
C ILE A 90 -13.82 -7.44 -9.34
N HIS A 91 -13.12 -7.01 -8.29
CA HIS A 91 -12.29 -5.80 -8.31
C HIS A 91 -11.13 -5.94 -9.30
N GLY A 92 -10.47 -7.11 -9.35
CA GLY A 92 -9.43 -7.43 -10.33
C GLY A 92 -9.95 -7.39 -11.77
N PHE A 93 -11.17 -7.88 -12.00
CA PHE A 93 -11.85 -7.76 -13.29
C PHE A 93 -12.09 -6.29 -13.66
N CYS A 94 -12.72 -5.51 -12.76
CA CYS A 94 -13.02 -4.10 -12.99
C CYS A 94 -11.74 -3.29 -13.26
N HIS A 95 -10.69 -3.52 -12.48
CA HIS A 95 -9.39 -2.90 -12.67
C HIS A 95 -8.79 -3.21 -14.05
N ARG A 96 -8.83 -4.47 -14.51
CA ARG A 96 -8.34 -4.86 -15.84
C ARG A 96 -9.20 -4.28 -16.96
N LEU A 97 -10.52 -4.20 -16.78
CA LEU A 97 -11.45 -3.58 -17.73
C LEU A 97 -11.17 -2.08 -17.89
N LEU A 98 -11.05 -1.35 -16.78
CA LEU A 98 -10.75 0.09 -16.76
C LEU A 98 -9.38 0.39 -17.37
N ARG A 99 -8.36 -0.41 -17.07
CA ARG A 99 -7.03 -0.28 -17.72
C ARG A 99 -7.04 -0.57 -19.21
N SER A 100 -7.98 -1.36 -19.70
CA SER A 100 -8.13 -1.63 -21.14
C SER A 100 -8.82 -0.48 -21.87
N HIS A 101 -9.60 0.33 -21.16
CA HIS A 101 -10.39 1.44 -21.72
C HIS A 101 -10.31 2.73 -20.87
N PRO A 102 -9.11 3.23 -20.51
CA PRO A 102 -8.98 4.29 -19.50
C PRO A 102 -9.60 5.62 -19.94
N PHE A 103 -9.48 5.95 -21.23
CA PHE A 103 -10.06 7.19 -21.77
C PHE A 103 -11.59 7.17 -21.83
N ALA A 104 -12.19 6.04 -22.21
CA ALA A 104 -13.65 5.89 -22.23
C ALA A 104 -14.23 5.91 -20.81
N ALA A 105 -13.48 5.35 -19.84
CA ALA A 105 -13.86 5.37 -18.43
C ALA A 105 -13.55 6.69 -17.69
N GLY A 106 -12.93 7.67 -18.36
CA GLY A 106 -12.53 8.94 -17.75
C GLY A 106 -11.56 8.79 -16.58
N VAL A 107 -10.61 7.84 -16.67
CA VAL A 107 -9.59 7.58 -15.64
C VAL A 107 -8.18 7.80 -16.21
N ASP A 108 -7.24 8.25 -15.35
CA ASP A 108 -5.82 8.32 -15.74
C ASP A 108 -5.32 6.89 -16.07
N PRO A 109 -4.66 6.64 -17.22
CA PRO A 109 -4.15 5.31 -17.56
C PRO A 109 -3.19 4.69 -16.52
N ARG A 110 -2.58 5.51 -15.67
CA ARG A 110 -1.69 5.14 -14.57
C ARG A 110 -2.39 5.22 -13.20
N PHE A 111 -3.72 5.17 -13.17
CA PHE A 111 -4.44 5.21 -11.91
C PHE A 111 -3.97 4.11 -10.96
N ARG A 112 -3.93 4.44 -9.67
CA ARG A 112 -3.63 3.51 -8.58
C ARG A 112 -4.90 3.12 -7.85
N VAL A 113 -4.89 1.96 -7.20
CA VAL A 113 -5.99 1.54 -6.33
C VAL A 113 -5.63 1.88 -4.89
N LEU A 114 -6.48 2.64 -4.21
CA LEU A 114 -6.36 2.91 -2.79
C LEU A 114 -6.74 1.66 -2.00
N ASP A 115 -5.90 1.28 -1.04
CA ASP A 115 -6.30 0.29 -0.05
C ASP A 115 -7.30 0.89 0.97
N GLU A 116 -7.85 0.05 1.85
CA GLU A 116 -8.86 0.47 2.81
C GLU A 116 -8.33 1.52 3.81
N SER A 117 -7.05 1.46 4.19
CA SER A 117 -6.47 2.40 5.16
C SER A 117 -6.23 3.77 4.54
N GLN A 118 -5.66 3.80 3.33
CA GLN A 118 -5.49 5.01 2.52
C GLN A 118 -6.84 5.66 2.21
N GLY A 119 -7.83 4.86 1.81
CA GLY A 119 -9.19 5.34 1.55
C GLY A 119 -9.82 6.02 2.77
N ARG A 120 -9.68 5.42 3.97
CA ARG A 120 -10.21 6.02 5.22
C ARG A 120 -9.53 7.33 5.60
N VAL A 121 -8.21 7.45 5.43
CA VAL A 121 -7.49 8.71 5.70
C VAL A 121 -7.98 9.80 4.76
N LEU A 122 -8.04 9.52 3.46
CA LEU A 122 -8.48 10.50 2.46
C LEU A 122 -9.95 10.90 2.65
N ARG A 123 -10.82 9.98 3.08
CA ARG A 123 -12.20 10.31 3.50
C ARG A 123 -12.23 11.23 4.72
N GLY A 124 -11.36 10.99 5.70
CA GLY A 124 -11.21 11.87 6.87
C GLY A 124 -10.79 13.29 6.51
N GLU A 125 -9.76 13.41 5.65
CA GLU A 125 -9.27 14.69 5.11
C GLU A 125 -10.40 15.42 4.34
N ALA A 126 -11.07 14.72 3.41
CA ALA A 126 -12.17 15.26 2.62
C ALA A 126 -13.38 15.69 3.46
N PHE A 127 -13.72 14.93 4.50
CA PHE A 127 -14.82 15.30 5.39
C PHE A 127 -14.49 16.57 6.19
N ALA A 128 -13.26 16.70 6.68
CA ALA A 128 -12.82 17.90 7.40
C ALA A 128 -12.84 19.14 6.49
N GLU A 129 -12.42 19.00 5.25
CA GLU A 129 -12.51 20.05 4.23
C GLU A 129 -13.96 20.45 3.94
N ALA A 130 -14.83 19.47 3.67
CA ALA A 130 -16.25 19.70 3.41
C ALA A 130 -16.96 20.34 4.62
N LEU A 131 -16.68 19.89 5.84
CA LEU A 131 -17.25 20.48 7.06
C LEU A 131 -16.77 21.93 7.26
N THR A 132 -15.50 22.21 6.96
CA THR A 132 -14.95 23.58 7.04
C THR A 132 -15.65 24.52 6.05
N ALA A 133 -15.83 24.06 4.80
CA ALA A 133 -16.55 24.82 3.78
C ALA A 133 -18.04 24.98 4.15
N PHE A 134 -18.68 23.94 4.66
CA PHE A 134 -20.08 23.98 5.10
C PHE A 134 -20.31 25.01 6.21
N CYS A 135 -19.36 25.18 7.13
CA CYS A 135 -19.46 26.14 8.23
C CYS A 135 -18.92 27.55 7.90
N SER A 136 -18.54 27.86 6.66
CA SER A 136 -17.86 29.14 6.34
C SER A 136 -18.71 30.39 6.55
N ASP A 137 -20.03 30.27 6.40
CA ASP A 137 -20.95 31.41 6.31
C ASP A 137 -21.72 31.68 7.63
N ASP A 138 -21.38 30.98 8.72
CA ASP A 138 -22.00 31.09 10.05
C ASP A 138 -23.55 30.94 10.06
N ASP A 139 -24.11 30.16 9.12
CA ASP A 139 -25.55 29.90 9.07
C ASP A 139 -26.04 29.26 10.39
N PRO A 140 -27.02 29.87 11.10
CA PRO A 140 -27.54 29.35 12.36
C PRO A 140 -28.09 27.91 12.28
N ALA A 141 -28.65 27.50 11.15
CA ALA A 141 -29.17 26.15 10.95
C ALA A 141 -28.03 25.13 10.87
N ARG A 142 -26.94 25.47 10.18
CA ARG A 142 -25.72 24.63 10.10
C ARG A 142 -25.03 24.50 11.45
N LEU A 143 -24.93 25.59 12.21
CA LEU A 143 -24.37 25.57 13.56
C LEU A 143 -25.24 24.76 14.53
N ARG A 144 -26.58 24.82 14.40
CA ARG A 144 -27.49 23.98 15.18
C ARG A 144 -27.27 22.50 14.86
N LEU A 145 -27.16 22.14 13.59
CA LEU A 145 -26.85 20.77 13.16
C LEU A 145 -25.54 20.29 13.82
N LEU A 146 -24.47 21.09 13.75
CA LEU A 146 -23.19 20.76 14.37
C LEU A 146 -23.28 20.63 15.89
N ALA A 147 -24.08 21.48 16.56
CA ALA A 147 -24.28 21.41 18.00
C ALA A 147 -25.08 20.17 18.44
N VAL A 148 -25.99 19.67 17.60
CA VAL A 148 -26.79 18.47 17.86
C VAL A 148 -25.95 17.20 17.70
N TYR A 149 -25.28 17.03 16.56
CA TYR A 149 -24.61 15.77 16.20
C TYR A 149 -23.10 15.75 16.51
N GLY A 150 -22.47 16.92 16.60
CA GLY A 150 -21.01 17.05 16.70
C GLY A 150 -20.26 16.66 15.41
N ALA A 151 -19.02 17.15 15.25
CA ALA A 151 -18.22 16.90 14.05
C ALA A 151 -17.95 15.40 13.84
N ASP A 152 -17.56 14.67 14.89
CA ASP A 152 -17.30 13.22 14.83
C ASP A 152 -18.58 12.38 14.65
N GLY A 153 -19.73 12.87 15.12
CA GLY A 153 -21.02 12.25 14.84
C GLY A 153 -21.35 12.35 13.36
N LEU A 154 -21.36 13.57 12.82
CA LEU A 154 -21.62 13.85 11.41
C LEU A 154 -20.65 13.09 10.49
N ARG A 155 -19.35 13.05 10.83
CA ARG A 155 -18.36 12.30 10.05
C ARG A 155 -18.69 10.83 9.95
N ARG A 156 -18.96 10.18 11.09
CA ARG A 156 -19.30 8.74 11.12
C ARG A 156 -20.60 8.46 10.38
N MET A 157 -21.60 9.32 10.57
CA MET A 157 -22.91 9.24 9.91
C MET A 157 -22.77 9.29 8.40
N LEU A 158 -22.21 10.39 7.88
CA LEU A 158 -22.17 10.63 6.44
C LEU A 158 -21.19 9.72 5.71
N THR A 159 -20.06 9.36 6.34
CA THR A 159 -19.14 8.36 5.76
C THR A 159 -19.82 7.00 5.63
N GLY A 160 -20.56 6.54 6.65
CA GLY A 160 -21.26 5.25 6.61
C GLY A 160 -22.41 5.22 5.59
N VAL A 161 -23.17 6.32 5.47
CA VAL A 161 -24.21 6.46 4.44
C VAL A 161 -23.58 6.45 3.04
N TYR A 162 -22.51 7.22 2.84
CA TYR A 162 -21.78 7.28 1.58
C TYR A 162 -21.27 5.91 1.12
N GLU A 163 -20.67 5.13 2.01
CA GLU A 163 -20.19 3.77 1.73
C GLU A 163 -21.35 2.81 1.39
N THR A 164 -22.44 2.87 2.17
CA THR A 164 -23.61 1.99 1.97
C THR A 164 -24.31 2.26 0.63
N LEU A 165 -24.50 3.52 0.24
CA LEU A 165 -25.15 3.86 -1.03
C LEU A 165 -24.26 3.51 -2.23
N ARG A 166 -22.95 3.80 -2.16
CA ARG A 166 -22.01 3.47 -3.25
C ARG A 166 -21.86 1.97 -3.48
N SER A 167 -21.78 1.18 -2.42
CA SER A 167 -21.70 -0.28 -2.54
C SER A 167 -22.96 -0.92 -3.11
N ALA A 168 -24.12 -0.31 -2.88
CA ALA A 168 -25.39 -0.69 -3.52
C ALA A 168 -25.54 -0.16 -4.96
N GLY A 169 -24.59 0.65 -5.45
CA GLY A 169 -24.65 1.27 -6.78
C GLY A 169 -25.66 2.41 -6.89
N ARG A 170 -26.16 2.94 -5.76
CA ARG A 170 -27.21 3.96 -5.73
C ARG A 170 -26.65 5.39 -5.79
N GLU A 171 -27.52 6.31 -6.20
CA GLU A 171 -27.25 7.74 -6.09
C GLU A 171 -27.14 8.17 -4.63
N LEU A 172 -26.35 9.23 -4.38
CA LEU A 172 -26.09 9.76 -3.03
C LEU A 172 -27.23 10.66 -2.55
N VAL A 173 -28.45 10.11 -2.53
CA VAL A 173 -29.66 10.83 -2.15
C VAL A 173 -30.25 10.26 -0.86
N LEU A 174 -30.52 11.13 0.10
CA LEU A 174 -31.21 10.79 1.34
C LEU A 174 -32.73 10.77 1.10
N GLU A 175 -33.24 9.66 0.58
CA GLU A 175 -34.65 9.49 0.29
C GLU A 175 -35.50 9.28 1.55
N LEU A 176 -36.61 10.03 1.65
CA LEU A 176 -37.50 10.00 2.81
C LEU A 176 -38.72 9.08 2.62
N GLY A 177 -38.92 8.55 1.41
CA GLY A 177 -40.08 7.73 1.02
C GLY A 177 -41.40 8.51 0.94
N GLU A 178 -42.44 7.89 0.36
CA GLU A 178 -43.78 8.49 0.28
C GLU A 178 -44.50 8.48 1.64
N ARG A 179 -45.11 9.60 2.03
CA ARG A 179 -45.80 9.75 3.32
C ARG A 179 -47.01 10.67 3.27
N PRO A 180 -48.01 10.41 4.13
CA PRO A 180 -49.09 11.37 4.35
C PRO A 180 -48.55 12.65 4.99
N SER A 181 -48.97 13.78 4.45
CA SER A 181 -48.55 15.11 4.91
C SER A 181 -48.96 15.36 6.37
N LEU A 182 -48.26 16.29 7.03
CA LEU A 182 -48.64 16.77 8.36
C LEU A 182 -50.11 17.21 8.39
N ALA A 183 -50.58 17.88 7.34
CA ALA A 183 -51.98 18.28 7.19
C ALA A 183 -52.95 17.09 7.22
N ALA A 184 -52.65 16.02 6.48
CA ALA A 184 -53.47 14.81 6.47
C ALA A 184 -53.54 14.14 7.86
N ARG A 185 -52.42 14.11 8.60
CA ARG A 185 -52.40 13.57 9.97
C ARG A 185 -53.15 14.46 10.96
N VAL A 186 -53.06 15.77 10.80
CA VAL A 186 -53.83 16.73 11.59
C VAL A 186 -55.33 16.54 11.36
N ASP A 187 -55.75 16.28 10.11
CA ASP A 187 -57.15 15.98 9.80
C ASP A 187 -57.62 14.67 10.42
N GLU A 188 -56.81 13.60 10.38
CA GLU A 188 -57.09 12.35 11.10
C GLU A 188 -57.29 12.59 12.61
N LEU A 189 -56.43 13.42 13.22
CA LEU A 189 -56.56 13.77 14.64
C LEU A 189 -57.81 14.61 14.91
N ARG A 190 -58.19 15.54 14.02
CA ARG A 190 -59.45 16.30 14.13
C ARG A 190 -60.64 15.36 14.09
N GLU A 191 -60.66 14.39 13.19
CA GLU A 191 -61.73 13.39 13.13
C GLU A 191 -61.79 12.54 14.40
N ALA A 192 -60.65 12.00 14.86
CA ALA A 192 -60.58 11.20 16.07
C ALA A 192 -61.00 12.00 17.33
N ALA A 193 -60.62 13.27 17.41
CA ALA A 193 -61.00 14.16 18.51
C ALA A 193 -62.49 14.51 18.50
N ARG A 194 -63.11 14.73 17.32
CA ARG A 194 -64.57 14.92 17.20
C ARG A 194 -65.34 13.68 17.66
N CYS A 195 -64.95 12.51 17.16
CA CYS A 195 -65.56 11.24 17.56
C CYS A 195 -65.49 11.03 19.08
N LEU A 196 -64.33 11.31 19.69
CA LEU A 196 -64.16 11.17 21.15
C LEU A 196 -64.95 12.23 21.94
N ALA A 197 -65.06 13.47 21.43
CA ALA A 197 -65.81 14.55 22.06
C ALA A 197 -67.34 14.32 22.06
N GLU A 198 -67.84 13.58 21.07
CA GLU A 198 -69.26 13.22 20.89
C GLU A 198 -69.63 11.85 21.49
N ASP A 199 -68.64 11.04 21.87
CA ASP A 199 -68.87 9.73 22.49
C ASP A 199 -69.49 9.89 23.90
N GLN A 200 -70.80 9.63 24.00
CA GLN A 200 -71.55 9.64 25.25
C GLN A 200 -71.04 8.60 26.26
N GLY A 201 -70.34 7.56 25.79
CA GLY A 201 -69.71 6.54 26.63
C GLY A 201 -68.37 6.96 27.25
N SER A 202 -67.70 8.00 26.75
CA SER A 202 -66.42 8.44 27.31
C SER A 202 -66.60 9.27 28.58
N GLY A 203 -65.56 9.40 29.41
CA GLY A 203 -65.62 10.24 30.61
C GLY A 203 -65.67 11.73 30.26
N ASP A 204 -66.31 12.55 31.10
CA ASP A 204 -66.41 14.02 30.87
C ASP A 204 -65.03 14.68 30.65
N ALA A 205 -64.01 14.24 31.40
CA ALA A 205 -62.64 14.73 31.25
C ALA A 205 -61.99 14.35 29.91
N GLN A 206 -62.33 13.18 29.34
CA GLN A 206 -61.83 12.75 28.03
C GLN A 206 -62.46 13.57 26.90
N ARG A 207 -63.78 13.77 26.96
CA ARG A 207 -64.52 14.62 26.02
C ARG A 207 -64.03 16.06 26.05
N GLU A 208 -63.80 16.62 27.23
CA GLU A 208 -63.35 18.01 27.36
C GLU A 208 -61.92 18.19 26.84
N THR A 209 -61.04 17.23 27.11
CA THR A 209 -59.68 17.24 26.56
C THR A 209 -59.67 17.14 25.03
N ALA A 210 -60.55 16.31 24.45
CA ALA A 210 -60.71 16.19 23.01
C ALA A 210 -61.21 17.51 22.37
N ARG A 211 -62.17 18.21 23.01
CA ARG A 211 -62.63 19.54 22.57
C ARG A 211 -61.52 20.59 22.63
N ARG A 212 -60.72 20.59 23.71
CA ARG A 212 -59.55 21.46 23.83
C ARG A 212 -58.53 21.19 22.73
N GLY A 213 -58.32 19.92 22.37
CA GLY A 213 -57.49 19.52 21.24
C GLY A 213 -58.00 20.05 19.89
N LEU A 214 -59.31 20.01 19.65
CA LEU A 214 -59.91 20.59 18.44
C LEU A 214 -59.66 22.10 18.33
N VAL A 215 -59.87 22.85 19.42
CA VAL A 215 -59.60 24.29 19.46
C VAL A 215 -58.13 24.59 19.20
N TYR A 216 -57.22 23.80 19.78
CA TYR A 216 -55.78 23.95 19.56
C TYR A 216 -55.42 23.78 18.08
N LEU A 217 -55.92 22.72 17.43
CA LEU A 217 -55.67 22.42 16.00
C LEU A 217 -56.31 23.42 15.03
N GLU A 218 -57.22 24.28 15.48
CA GLU A 218 -57.80 25.39 14.70
C GLU A 218 -56.95 26.66 14.78
N GLN A 219 -56.13 26.81 15.83
CA GLN A 219 -55.35 28.02 16.09
C GLN A 219 -53.97 27.99 15.43
N ASP A 220 -53.21 26.91 15.65
CA ASP A 220 -51.83 26.79 15.16
C ASP A 220 -51.50 25.32 14.84
N THR A 221 -51.02 25.09 13.62
CA THR A 221 -50.60 23.77 13.14
C THR A 221 -49.15 23.77 12.67
N ALA A 222 -48.34 24.75 13.11
CA ALA A 222 -46.90 24.74 12.87
C ALA A 222 -46.23 23.54 13.56
N ALA A 223 -45.25 22.92 12.89
CA ALA A 223 -44.65 21.66 13.33
C ALA A 223 -43.99 21.75 14.72
N ASP A 224 -43.34 22.86 15.05
CA ASP A 224 -42.72 23.11 16.35
C ASP A 224 -43.74 23.23 17.50
N ARG A 225 -44.94 23.74 17.21
CA ARG A 225 -46.03 23.91 18.18
C ARG A 225 -46.76 22.62 18.49
N LEU A 226 -46.95 21.74 17.50
CA LEU A 226 -47.71 20.49 17.64
C LEU A 226 -47.17 19.52 18.71
N PHE A 227 -45.96 19.72 19.22
CA PHE A 227 -45.44 18.97 20.37
C PHE A 227 -46.13 19.32 21.70
N ASP A 228 -46.77 20.49 21.82
CA ASP A 228 -47.57 20.88 22.98
C ASP A 228 -48.83 20.00 23.13
N LEU A 229 -49.21 19.24 22.09
CA LEU A 229 -50.23 18.18 22.17
C LEU A 229 -49.86 17.09 23.21
N GLY A 230 -48.61 17.04 23.67
CA GLY A 230 -48.16 16.25 24.81
C GLY A 230 -48.99 16.47 26.08
N ASP A 231 -49.48 17.69 26.30
CA ASP A 231 -50.29 18.07 27.47
C ASP A 231 -51.74 17.60 27.38
N LEU A 232 -52.17 17.14 26.20
CA LEU A 232 -53.53 16.67 25.90
C LEU A 232 -53.61 15.13 25.81
N ARG A 233 -52.71 14.43 26.51
CA ARG A 233 -52.68 12.96 26.57
C ARG A 233 -53.84 12.39 27.38
N LEU A 234 -54.45 11.37 26.83
CA LEU A 234 -55.54 10.60 27.39
C LEU A 234 -55.14 9.12 27.56
N ARG A 235 -55.82 8.41 28.48
CA ARG A 235 -55.65 6.97 28.71
C ARG A 235 -57.02 6.29 28.67
N GLY A 236 -57.03 5.01 28.30
CA GLY A 236 -58.22 4.15 28.25
C GLY A 236 -58.58 3.71 26.83
N GLU A 237 -59.27 2.57 26.72
CA GLU A 237 -59.58 1.92 25.43
C GLU A 237 -60.37 2.82 24.48
N ARG A 238 -61.33 3.60 24.99
CA ARG A 238 -62.15 4.52 24.17
C ARG A 238 -61.37 5.71 23.62
N ALA A 239 -60.25 6.09 24.26
CA ALA A 239 -59.36 7.15 23.79
C ALA A 239 -58.20 6.63 22.93
N ALA A 240 -58.12 5.31 22.67
CA ALA A 240 -57.00 4.71 21.96
C ALA A 240 -56.82 5.27 20.54
N SER A 241 -57.92 5.45 19.79
CA SER A 241 -57.87 6.02 18.43
C SER A 241 -57.40 7.48 18.43
N TYR A 242 -57.79 8.28 19.41
CA TYR A 242 -57.31 9.66 19.58
C TYR A 242 -55.82 9.68 19.92
N GLU A 243 -55.38 8.84 20.86
CA GLU A 243 -53.97 8.78 21.25
C GLU A 243 -53.07 8.28 20.11
N GLU A 244 -53.56 7.33 19.31
CA GLU A 244 -52.84 6.87 18.12
C GLU A 244 -52.72 7.99 17.08
N ALA A 245 -53.81 8.70 16.77
CA ALA A 245 -53.78 9.85 15.86
C ALA A 245 -52.87 10.98 16.37
N ARG A 246 -52.90 11.27 17.69
CA ARG A 246 -52.07 12.28 18.34
C ARG A 246 -50.58 11.94 18.21
N ARG A 247 -50.20 10.68 18.46
CA ARG A 247 -48.82 10.19 18.26
C ARG A 247 -48.38 10.28 16.79
N ARG A 248 -49.28 9.99 15.84
CA ARG A 248 -49.01 10.12 14.40
C ARG A 248 -48.80 11.59 14.00
N VAL A 249 -49.54 12.54 14.56
CA VAL A 249 -49.31 13.98 14.36
C VAL A 249 -47.97 14.41 14.96
N GLU A 250 -47.66 14.04 16.21
CA GLU A 250 -46.36 14.33 16.83
C GLU A 250 -45.20 13.77 15.99
N GLN A 251 -45.35 12.57 15.44
CA GLN A 251 -44.34 11.97 14.56
C GLN A 251 -44.24 12.69 13.22
N ALA A 252 -45.36 13.07 12.60
CA ALA A 252 -45.36 13.82 11.33
C ALA A 252 -44.76 15.22 11.50
N ALA A 253 -45.01 15.88 12.64
CA ALA A 253 -44.40 17.16 12.97
C ALA A 253 -42.88 17.04 13.17
N LEU A 254 -42.42 15.96 13.82
CA LEU A 254 -41.00 15.65 13.94
C LEU A 254 -40.34 15.38 12.58
N ASP A 255 -41.00 14.62 11.72
CA ASP A 255 -40.53 14.35 10.36
C ASP A 255 -40.43 15.66 9.55
N GLU A 256 -41.40 16.56 9.64
CA GLU A 256 -41.36 17.88 8.96
C GLU A 256 -40.15 18.71 9.40
N LEU A 257 -39.88 18.83 10.71
CA LEU A 257 -38.70 19.53 11.22
C LEU A 257 -37.40 18.84 10.80
N ALA A 258 -37.40 17.51 10.78
CA ALA A 258 -36.27 16.72 10.34
C ALA A 258 -36.03 16.87 8.82
N ALA A 259 -36.99 17.30 8.02
CA ALA A 259 -36.78 17.52 6.58
C ALA A 259 -35.69 18.58 6.32
N ALA A 260 -35.67 19.63 7.14
CA ALA A 260 -34.66 20.68 7.07
C ALA A 260 -33.26 20.18 7.45
N ASP A 261 -33.15 19.40 8.53
CA ASP A 261 -31.89 18.75 8.91
C ASP A 261 -31.41 17.80 7.79
N ARG A 262 -32.32 17.07 7.16
CA ARG A 262 -32.00 16.18 6.03
C ARG A 262 -31.42 16.94 4.85
N ASP A 263 -31.99 18.09 4.49
CA ASP A 263 -31.48 18.91 3.38
C ASP A 263 -30.05 19.41 3.66
N LEU A 264 -29.77 19.82 4.89
CA LEU A 264 -28.42 20.19 5.33
C LEU A 264 -27.45 19.00 5.31
N LEU A 265 -27.90 17.82 5.76
CA LEU A 265 -27.12 16.59 5.70
C LEU A 265 -26.85 16.16 4.26
N GLN A 266 -27.80 16.36 3.35
CA GLN A 266 -27.65 16.10 1.91
C GLN A 266 -26.63 17.05 1.28
N GLU A 267 -26.66 18.34 1.64
CA GLU A 267 -25.66 19.33 1.21
C GLU A 267 -24.26 18.93 1.67
N LEU A 268 -24.10 18.61 2.96
CA LEU A 268 -22.81 18.19 3.53
C LEU A 268 -22.32 16.87 2.92
N LEU A 269 -23.23 15.91 2.66
CA LEU A 269 -22.91 14.64 1.98
C LEU A 269 -22.38 14.89 0.56
N ALA A 270 -23.02 15.80 -0.20
CA ALA A 270 -22.59 16.16 -1.54
C ALA A 270 -21.22 16.88 -1.52
N GLY A 271 -21.02 17.82 -0.59
CA GLY A 271 -19.73 18.49 -0.39
C GLY A 271 -18.61 17.52 -0.03
N PHE A 272 -18.88 16.58 0.88
CA PHE A 272 -17.95 15.51 1.23
C PHE A 272 -17.61 14.61 0.05
N ALA A 273 -18.62 14.17 -0.71
CA ALA A 273 -18.42 13.33 -1.90
C ALA A 273 -17.55 14.03 -2.95
N ALA A 274 -17.77 15.32 -3.18
CA ALA A 274 -16.98 16.13 -4.11
C ALA A 274 -15.52 16.29 -3.63
N ALA A 275 -15.30 16.66 -2.37
CA ALA A 275 -13.96 16.78 -1.80
C ALA A 275 -13.20 15.45 -1.84
N TYR A 276 -13.88 14.33 -1.59
CA TYR A 276 -13.26 13.01 -1.67
C TYR A 276 -12.89 12.63 -3.11
N GLN A 277 -13.75 12.95 -4.08
CA GLN A 277 -13.43 12.73 -5.49
C GLN A 277 -12.25 13.59 -5.94
N GLU A 278 -12.20 14.86 -5.56
CA GLU A 278 -11.07 15.74 -5.89
C GLU A 278 -9.74 15.25 -5.27
N GLY A 279 -9.78 14.82 -4.01
CA GLY A 279 -8.62 14.23 -3.33
C GLY A 279 -8.11 12.98 -4.06
N LYS A 280 -9.01 12.11 -4.52
CA LYS A 280 -8.68 10.92 -5.32
C LYS A 280 -8.09 11.30 -6.68
N ASP A 281 -8.67 12.26 -7.38
CA ASP A 281 -8.21 12.72 -8.69
C ASP A 281 -6.80 13.34 -8.60
N ARG A 282 -6.54 14.13 -7.55
CA ARG A 282 -5.21 14.72 -7.27
C ARG A 282 -4.12 13.67 -7.10
N GLU A 283 -4.46 12.52 -6.51
CA GLU A 283 -3.56 11.39 -6.33
C GLU A 283 -3.64 10.35 -7.47
N SER A 284 -4.38 10.65 -8.54
CA SER A 284 -4.68 9.73 -9.65
C SER A 284 -5.09 8.35 -9.14
N ALA A 285 -6.02 8.32 -8.19
CA ALA A 285 -6.36 7.13 -7.42
C ALA A 285 -7.84 6.80 -7.51
N LEU A 286 -8.17 5.51 -7.44
CA LEU A 286 -9.53 4.98 -7.33
C LEU A 286 -9.61 4.11 -6.08
N ASP A 287 -10.70 4.21 -5.33
CA ASP A 287 -10.99 3.21 -4.28
C ASP A 287 -11.64 1.93 -4.89
N PHE A 288 -11.88 0.92 -4.06
CA PHE A 288 -12.46 -0.35 -4.52
C PHE A 288 -13.89 -0.18 -5.07
N GLU A 289 -14.67 0.72 -4.50
CA GLU A 289 -16.02 1.04 -4.97
C GLU A 289 -15.99 1.79 -6.30
N ASP A 290 -15.04 2.70 -6.53
CA ASP A 290 -14.85 3.41 -7.80
C ASP A 290 -14.55 2.45 -8.94
N LEU A 291 -13.75 1.41 -8.69
CA LEU A 291 -13.48 0.40 -9.70
C LEU A 291 -14.78 -0.22 -10.21
N GLN A 292 -15.68 -0.57 -9.30
CA GLN A 292 -16.96 -1.20 -9.63
C GLN A 292 -17.92 -0.21 -10.29
N LEU A 293 -18.08 0.98 -9.72
CA LEU A 293 -18.98 2.02 -10.24
C LEU A 293 -18.55 2.47 -11.63
N ARG A 294 -17.27 2.79 -11.85
CA ARG A 294 -16.76 3.21 -13.15
C ARG A 294 -16.80 2.08 -14.17
N ALA A 295 -16.55 0.83 -13.77
CA ALA A 295 -16.70 -0.32 -14.66
C ALA A 295 -18.17 -0.53 -15.06
N ARG A 296 -19.10 -0.37 -14.13
CA ARG A 296 -20.54 -0.46 -14.39
C ARG A 296 -20.96 0.64 -15.35
N ASP A 297 -20.60 1.89 -15.06
CA ASP A 297 -20.95 3.04 -15.88
C ASP A 297 -20.35 2.91 -17.29
N LEU A 298 -19.10 2.45 -17.42
CA LEU A 298 -18.49 2.13 -18.72
C LEU A 298 -19.31 1.11 -19.51
N LEU A 299 -19.70 -0.01 -18.87
CA LEU A 299 -20.48 -1.05 -19.54
C LEU A 299 -21.92 -0.61 -19.82
N ARG A 300 -22.52 0.19 -18.96
CA ARG A 300 -23.90 0.67 -19.13
C ARG A 300 -24.01 1.74 -20.21
N ASP A 301 -23.06 2.67 -20.22
CA ASP A 301 -23.17 3.91 -20.99
C ASP A 301 -22.44 3.82 -22.36
N ASP A 302 -21.48 2.89 -22.54
CA ASP A 302 -20.81 2.62 -23.83
C ASP A 302 -21.24 1.28 -24.43
N ASP A 303 -22.19 1.34 -25.36
CA ASP A 303 -22.76 0.18 -26.05
C ASP A 303 -21.70 -0.64 -26.82
N ALA A 304 -20.72 0.03 -27.44
CA ALA A 304 -19.72 -0.64 -28.27
C ALA A 304 -18.74 -1.45 -27.42
N ILE A 305 -18.32 -0.90 -26.28
CA ILE A 305 -17.48 -1.61 -25.30
C ILE A 305 -18.28 -2.76 -24.69
N ARG A 306 -19.54 -2.52 -24.29
CA ARG A 306 -20.40 -3.58 -23.73
C ARG A 306 -20.56 -4.75 -24.69
N GLU A 307 -20.90 -4.50 -25.96
CA GLU A 307 -21.04 -5.56 -26.97
C GLU A 307 -19.73 -6.33 -27.18
N ARG A 308 -18.59 -5.64 -27.20
CA ARG A 308 -17.27 -6.27 -27.33
C ARG A 308 -16.96 -7.21 -26.17
N GLU A 309 -17.22 -6.77 -24.94
CA GLU A 309 -16.98 -7.59 -23.73
C GLU A 309 -17.98 -8.74 -23.63
N GLN A 310 -19.25 -8.54 -24.01
CA GLN A 310 -20.25 -9.62 -24.11
C GLN A 310 -19.85 -10.70 -25.12
N LEU A 311 -19.27 -10.31 -26.27
CA LEU A 311 -18.79 -11.26 -27.29
C LEU A 311 -17.51 -12.00 -26.86
N ARG A 312 -16.72 -11.41 -25.97
CA ARG A 312 -15.48 -12.01 -25.45
C ARG A 312 -15.79 -13.24 -24.58
N PHE A 313 -16.75 -13.13 -23.68
CA PHE A 313 -17.02 -14.16 -22.67
C PHE A 313 -18.14 -15.11 -23.09
N ARG A 314 -17.80 -16.38 -23.29
CA ARG A 314 -18.77 -17.46 -23.57
C ARG A 314 -19.26 -18.16 -22.30
N SER A 315 -18.47 -18.11 -21.23
CA SER A 315 -18.85 -18.65 -19.93
C SER A 315 -18.37 -17.74 -18.81
N ILE A 316 -19.26 -17.49 -17.85
CA ILE A 316 -19.00 -16.76 -16.62
C ILE A 316 -19.23 -17.73 -15.46
N MET A 317 -18.21 -17.89 -14.63
CA MET A 317 -18.25 -18.72 -13.43
C MET A 317 -18.03 -17.83 -12.20
N VAL A 318 -18.91 -17.92 -11.21
CA VAL A 318 -18.82 -17.15 -9.98
C VAL A 318 -18.79 -18.08 -8.79
N ASP A 319 -17.69 -18.02 -8.03
CA ASP A 319 -17.53 -18.75 -6.78
C ASP A 319 -17.91 -17.87 -5.59
N GLU A 320 -18.37 -18.49 -4.50
CA GLU A 320 -18.81 -17.83 -3.27
C GLU A 320 -19.86 -16.70 -3.53
N PHE A 321 -20.83 -16.97 -4.40
CA PHE A 321 -21.81 -15.96 -4.83
C PHE A 321 -22.61 -15.32 -3.70
N GLN A 322 -22.75 -16.00 -2.56
CA GLN A 322 -23.43 -15.48 -1.38
C GLN A 322 -22.77 -14.21 -0.79
N ASP A 323 -21.54 -13.90 -1.18
CA ASP A 323 -20.79 -12.72 -0.75
C ASP A 323 -20.83 -11.59 -1.78
N THR A 324 -21.70 -11.71 -2.79
CA THR A 324 -21.92 -10.72 -3.85
C THR A 324 -22.94 -9.68 -3.40
N ASN A 325 -22.87 -8.47 -3.97
CA ASN A 325 -23.84 -7.40 -3.74
C ASN A 325 -24.63 -7.05 -5.03
N ARG A 326 -25.58 -6.10 -4.94
CA ARG A 326 -26.41 -5.70 -6.09
C ARG A 326 -25.61 -5.16 -7.26
N LEU A 327 -24.63 -4.29 -7.00
CA LEU A 327 -23.76 -3.66 -8.00
C LEU A 327 -22.93 -4.71 -8.77
N GLN A 328 -22.38 -5.67 -8.05
CA GLN A 328 -21.59 -6.77 -8.62
C GLN A 328 -22.46 -7.70 -9.47
N CYS A 329 -23.69 -7.97 -9.02
CA CYS A 329 -24.68 -8.74 -9.76
C CYS A 329 -25.04 -8.03 -11.09
N GLU A 330 -25.26 -6.71 -11.05
CA GLU A 330 -25.51 -5.87 -12.23
C GLU A 330 -24.34 -5.93 -13.22
N LEU A 331 -23.09 -5.82 -12.74
CA LEU A 331 -21.88 -5.96 -13.57
C LEU A 331 -21.84 -7.31 -14.28
N ILE A 332 -22.09 -8.41 -13.55
CA ILE A 332 -22.12 -9.76 -14.12
C ILE A 332 -23.21 -9.85 -15.21
N ASP A 333 -24.39 -9.31 -14.97
CA ASP A 333 -25.49 -9.35 -15.93
C ASP A 333 -25.23 -8.49 -17.18
N LEU A 334 -24.59 -7.32 -17.02
CA LEU A 334 -24.15 -6.48 -18.14
C LEU A 334 -23.16 -7.22 -19.05
N ILE A 335 -22.23 -7.98 -18.49
CA ILE A 335 -21.24 -8.77 -19.24
C ILE A 335 -21.88 -10.02 -19.85
N ALA A 336 -22.81 -10.66 -19.16
CA ALA A 336 -23.44 -11.87 -19.65
C ALA A 336 -24.46 -11.60 -20.77
N GLY A 337 -24.99 -10.37 -20.84
CA GLY A 337 -25.95 -9.93 -21.86
C GLY A 337 -27.30 -10.64 -21.81
N VAL A 338 -28.19 -10.31 -22.75
CA VAL A 338 -29.57 -10.85 -22.81
C VAL A 338 -29.72 -11.96 -23.85
N ARG A 339 -28.68 -12.21 -24.67
CA ARG A 339 -28.77 -13.11 -25.82
C ARG A 339 -28.85 -14.61 -25.47
N GLY A 340 -28.69 -15.00 -24.21
CA GLY A 340 -28.77 -16.40 -23.78
C GLY A 340 -27.59 -17.28 -24.23
N ASP A 341 -26.64 -16.72 -24.99
CA ASP A 341 -25.47 -17.43 -25.55
C ASP A 341 -24.31 -17.59 -24.55
N CYS A 342 -24.32 -16.85 -23.44
CA CYS A 342 -23.28 -16.89 -22.41
C CYS A 342 -23.71 -17.80 -21.24
N GLU A 343 -22.98 -18.88 -21.01
CA GLU A 343 -23.25 -19.77 -19.87
C GLU A 343 -22.90 -19.09 -18.55
N ARG A 344 -23.79 -19.20 -17.56
CA ARG A 344 -23.59 -18.64 -16.21
C ARG A 344 -23.61 -19.76 -15.20
N PHE A 345 -22.50 -19.93 -14.51
CA PHE A 345 -22.34 -20.95 -13.50
C PHE A 345 -22.03 -20.30 -12.17
N VAL A 346 -22.97 -20.41 -11.23
CA VAL A 346 -22.89 -19.75 -9.93
C VAL A 346 -22.82 -20.81 -8.84
N VAL A 347 -21.88 -20.68 -7.91
CA VAL A 347 -21.73 -21.60 -6.78
C VAL A 347 -21.71 -20.81 -5.48
N GLY A 348 -22.41 -21.31 -4.46
CA GLY A 348 -22.35 -20.69 -3.13
C GLY A 348 -23.22 -21.38 -2.08
N ASP A 349 -23.26 -20.78 -0.90
CA ASP A 349 -24.03 -21.20 0.27
C ASP A 349 -24.53 -19.99 1.05
N GLU A 350 -25.84 -19.75 1.11
CA GLU A 350 -26.38 -18.59 1.84
C GLU A 350 -26.00 -18.60 3.32
N PHE A 351 -25.83 -19.79 3.91
CA PHE A 351 -25.47 -19.95 5.32
C PHE A 351 -24.01 -19.61 5.60
N GLN A 352 -23.18 -19.43 4.56
CA GLN A 352 -21.79 -18.97 4.68
C GLN A 352 -21.62 -17.49 4.33
N SER A 353 -22.68 -16.73 4.07
CA SER A 353 -22.59 -15.29 3.81
C SER A 353 -22.34 -14.53 5.13
N ILE A 354 -21.12 -14.02 5.27
CA ILE A 354 -20.59 -13.39 6.50
C ILE A 354 -19.84 -12.08 6.24
N TYR A 355 -19.99 -11.51 5.05
CA TYR A 355 -19.34 -10.27 4.64
C TYR A 355 -20.32 -9.10 4.50
N GLY A 356 -21.38 -9.07 5.31
CA GLY A 356 -22.35 -7.97 5.33
C GLY A 356 -21.69 -6.63 5.69
N PHE A 357 -20.64 -6.65 6.52
CA PHE A 357 -19.80 -5.47 6.78
C PHE A 357 -18.99 -4.96 5.57
N ARG A 358 -18.89 -5.76 4.49
CA ARG A 358 -18.38 -5.37 3.16
C ARG A 358 -19.52 -5.26 2.14
N HIS A 359 -20.74 -5.05 2.62
CA HIS A 359 -21.94 -4.83 1.83
C HIS A 359 -22.40 -6.03 0.99
N ALA A 360 -21.98 -7.26 1.34
CA ALA A 360 -22.56 -8.46 0.74
C ALA A 360 -24.07 -8.55 1.06
N ASP A 361 -24.87 -8.93 0.07
CA ASP A 361 -26.33 -8.99 0.20
C ASP A 361 -26.83 -10.41 -0.09
N VAL A 362 -27.26 -11.11 0.97
CA VAL A 362 -27.80 -12.47 0.87
C VAL A 362 -29.12 -12.52 0.09
N GLN A 363 -29.86 -11.41 0.00
CA GLN A 363 -31.08 -11.38 -0.82
C GLN A 363 -30.75 -11.54 -2.30
N VAL A 364 -29.62 -11.00 -2.76
CA VAL A 364 -29.14 -11.19 -4.14
C VAL A 364 -28.89 -12.66 -4.45
N PHE A 365 -28.37 -13.42 -3.47
CA PHE A 365 -28.22 -14.87 -3.60
C PHE A 365 -29.58 -15.58 -3.75
N ARG A 366 -30.56 -15.21 -2.93
CA ARG A 366 -31.91 -15.79 -2.96
C ARG A 366 -32.65 -15.48 -4.26
N GLU A 367 -32.63 -14.22 -4.69
CA GLU A 367 -33.21 -13.80 -5.97
C GLU A 367 -32.58 -14.56 -7.16
N ARG A 368 -31.26 -14.75 -7.15
CA ARG A 368 -30.58 -15.50 -8.21
C ARG A 368 -30.92 -16.98 -8.20
N ARG A 369 -31.07 -17.59 -7.02
CA ARG A 369 -31.53 -18.98 -6.84
C ARG A 369 -32.95 -19.14 -7.41
N GLU A 370 -33.85 -18.23 -7.07
CA GLU A 370 -35.23 -18.24 -7.59
C GLU A 370 -35.27 -18.05 -9.11
N ALA A 371 -34.46 -17.13 -9.66
CA ALA A 371 -34.38 -16.89 -11.10
C ALA A 371 -33.81 -18.08 -11.90
N ALA A 372 -33.02 -18.96 -11.27
CA ALA A 372 -32.50 -20.16 -11.91
C ALA A 372 -33.56 -21.27 -12.04
N ASP A 373 -34.62 -21.26 -11.22
CA ASP A 373 -35.73 -22.22 -11.20
C ASP A 373 -35.26 -23.69 -11.37
N ALA A 374 -35.45 -24.30 -12.54
CA ALA A 374 -35.03 -25.66 -12.86
C ALA A 374 -33.50 -25.90 -12.92
N GLY A 375 -32.69 -24.84 -12.88
CA GLY A 375 -31.22 -24.85 -12.90
C GLY A 375 -30.56 -24.94 -11.52
N VAL A 376 -31.34 -25.08 -10.44
CA VAL A 376 -30.82 -25.21 -9.06
C VAL A 376 -30.40 -26.65 -8.78
N LEU A 377 -29.12 -26.86 -8.48
CA LEU A 377 -28.54 -28.17 -8.21
C LEU A 377 -27.91 -28.21 -6.80
N PRO A 378 -28.34 -29.13 -5.92
CA PRO A 378 -27.75 -29.27 -4.59
C PRO A 378 -26.48 -30.13 -4.62
N LEU A 379 -25.50 -29.77 -3.79
CA LEU A 379 -24.38 -30.64 -3.39
C LEU A 379 -24.46 -30.88 -1.89
N THR A 380 -24.78 -32.11 -1.47
CA THR A 380 -25.08 -32.44 -0.06
C THR A 380 -23.98 -33.27 0.62
N MET A 381 -23.15 -33.95 -0.17
CA MET A 381 -22.10 -34.85 0.33
C MET A 381 -20.84 -34.07 0.76
N ASN A 382 -20.55 -34.05 2.07
CA ASN A 382 -19.38 -33.43 2.68
C ASN A 382 -18.18 -34.41 2.74
N TYR A 383 -17.03 -33.97 2.23
CA TYR A 383 -15.79 -34.75 2.18
C TYR A 383 -14.71 -34.24 3.16
N ARG A 384 -15.06 -33.27 4.00
CA ARG A 384 -14.11 -32.51 4.83
C ARG A 384 -14.14 -32.95 6.28
N SER A 385 -15.32 -33.06 6.85
CA SER A 385 -15.52 -33.11 8.30
C SER A 385 -16.07 -34.46 8.74
N ARG A 386 -15.70 -34.87 9.94
CA ARG A 386 -16.21 -36.08 10.58
C ARG A 386 -17.73 -36.06 10.78
N PRO A 387 -18.41 -37.23 10.69
CA PRO A 387 -19.86 -37.31 10.89
C PRO A 387 -20.32 -36.79 12.25
N GLU A 388 -19.54 -36.99 13.31
CA GLU A 388 -19.87 -36.53 14.66
C GLU A 388 -19.85 -35.00 14.77
N VAL A 389 -18.89 -34.34 14.11
CA VAL A 389 -18.82 -32.87 14.05
C VAL A 389 -20.03 -32.33 13.27
N LEU A 390 -20.34 -32.94 12.13
CA LEU A 390 -21.49 -32.55 11.31
C LEU A 390 -22.82 -32.77 12.04
N ALA A 391 -22.97 -33.84 12.82
CA ALA A 391 -24.17 -34.10 13.61
C ALA A 391 -24.44 -32.97 14.61
N VAL A 392 -23.40 -32.52 15.33
CA VAL A 392 -23.52 -31.39 16.27
C VAL A 392 -23.85 -30.09 15.53
N VAL A 393 -23.18 -29.79 14.41
CA VAL A 393 -23.46 -28.59 13.61
C VAL A 393 -24.90 -28.61 13.07
N ASN A 394 -25.35 -29.72 12.49
CA ASN A 394 -26.70 -29.83 11.94
C ASN A 394 -27.76 -29.63 13.04
N HIS A 395 -27.56 -30.21 14.23
CA HIS A 395 -28.46 -30.03 15.38
C HIS A 395 -28.48 -28.58 15.89
N LEU A 396 -27.31 -27.93 15.98
CA LEU A 396 -27.19 -26.56 16.49
C LEU A 396 -27.79 -25.48 15.57
N PHE A 397 -27.86 -25.73 14.26
CA PHE A 397 -28.27 -24.70 13.29
C PHE A 397 -29.54 -25.02 12.51
N GLY A 398 -29.94 -26.29 12.41
CA GLY A 398 -31.07 -26.72 11.56
C GLY A 398 -32.40 -26.06 11.93
N GLY A 399 -32.69 -25.90 13.22
CA GLY A 399 -33.93 -25.26 13.68
C GLY A 399 -34.06 -23.78 13.32
N ASP A 400 -32.95 -23.03 13.34
CA ASP A 400 -32.96 -21.58 13.09
C ASP A 400 -32.82 -21.21 11.61
N PHE A 401 -32.15 -22.05 10.82
CA PHE A 401 -32.03 -21.85 9.38
C PHE A 401 -33.26 -22.28 8.59
N GLY A 402 -34.17 -23.05 9.20
CA GLY A 402 -35.47 -23.42 8.63
C GLY A 402 -35.37 -24.40 7.47
N ASP A 403 -36.46 -24.52 6.70
CA ASP A 403 -36.63 -25.57 5.67
C ASP A 403 -35.65 -25.47 4.49
N GLU A 404 -35.02 -24.32 4.29
CA GLU A 404 -34.02 -24.11 3.23
C GLU A 404 -32.64 -24.69 3.60
N PHE A 405 -32.42 -25.03 4.87
CA PHE A 405 -31.18 -25.65 5.33
C PHE A 405 -31.09 -27.10 4.88
N GLN A 406 -30.00 -27.43 4.16
CA GLN A 406 -29.70 -28.79 3.75
C GLN A 406 -28.66 -29.39 4.70
N PRO A 407 -29.04 -30.38 5.54
CA PRO A 407 -28.10 -31.02 6.46
C PRO A 407 -26.92 -31.64 5.72
N LEU A 408 -25.72 -31.40 6.23
CA LEU A 408 -24.49 -31.95 5.64
C LEU A 408 -24.38 -33.45 5.94
N ALA A 409 -24.17 -34.27 4.90
CA ALA A 409 -23.96 -35.70 5.04
C ALA A 409 -22.48 -36.06 4.85
N ALA A 410 -21.85 -36.69 5.85
CA ALA A 410 -20.46 -37.13 5.73
C ALA A 410 -20.31 -38.21 4.65
N SER A 411 -19.30 -38.05 3.80
CA SER A 411 -18.90 -39.01 2.76
C SER A 411 -17.40 -39.32 2.78
N GLY A 412 -16.64 -38.72 3.70
CA GLY A 412 -15.23 -39.03 3.91
C GLY A 412 -15.04 -40.29 4.78
N ASP A 413 -13.96 -41.04 4.52
CA ASP A 413 -13.54 -42.14 5.37
C ASP A 413 -12.68 -41.61 6.51
N PHE A 414 -13.14 -41.79 7.75
CA PHE A 414 -12.40 -41.39 8.95
C PHE A 414 -12.16 -42.62 9.84
N PRO A 415 -10.95 -42.81 10.39
CA PRO A 415 -10.73 -43.84 11.40
C PRO A 415 -11.55 -43.52 12.65
N ASP A 416 -12.06 -44.53 13.35
CA ASP A 416 -12.82 -44.35 14.59
C ASP A 416 -12.03 -43.46 15.57
N PRO A 417 -12.70 -42.52 16.26
CA PRO A 417 -12.02 -41.65 17.22
C PRO A 417 -11.36 -42.50 18.30
N VAL A 418 -10.04 -42.34 18.47
CA VAL A 418 -9.24 -43.15 19.39
C VAL A 418 -9.66 -42.90 20.85
N PHE A 419 -10.12 -41.69 21.19
CA PHE A 419 -10.68 -41.34 22.50
C PHE A 419 -11.71 -40.17 22.46
N GLY A 420 -12.85 -40.37 23.12
CA GLY A 420 -13.86 -39.33 23.46
C GLY A 420 -14.66 -38.77 22.27
N ALA A 421 -15.74 -38.03 22.55
CA ALA A 421 -16.45 -37.31 21.51
C ALA A 421 -15.55 -36.20 20.91
N PRO A 422 -15.57 -36.00 19.58
CA PRO A 422 -14.72 -35.02 18.90
C PRO A 422 -15.19 -33.56 19.07
N VAL A 423 -16.29 -33.33 19.78
CA VAL A 423 -16.80 -31.99 20.06
C VAL A 423 -16.77 -31.71 21.57
N GLU A 424 -16.14 -30.61 21.97
CA GLU A 424 -15.99 -30.18 23.36
C GLU A 424 -16.55 -28.77 23.58
N LEU A 425 -17.25 -28.55 24.70
CA LEU A 425 -17.65 -27.23 25.19
C LEU A 425 -16.79 -26.88 26.41
N LEU A 426 -16.07 -25.77 26.33
CA LEU A 426 -15.28 -25.21 27.44
C LEU A 426 -16.01 -23.97 27.97
N VAL A 427 -16.77 -24.13 29.05
CA VAL A 427 -17.60 -23.07 29.62
C VAL A 427 -16.93 -22.46 30.84
N THR A 428 -16.60 -21.17 30.80
CA THR A 428 -16.05 -20.45 31.96
C THR A 428 -17.17 -19.76 32.73
N ASP A 429 -17.30 -20.06 34.03
CA ASP A 429 -18.31 -19.43 34.89
C ASP A 429 -17.86 -18.03 35.35
N LYS A 430 -18.41 -16.99 34.71
CA LYS A 430 -18.06 -15.58 34.98
C LYS A 430 -18.29 -15.19 36.44
N SER A 431 -19.30 -15.78 37.08
CA SER A 431 -19.70 -15.41 38.44
C SER A 431 -18.59 -15.68 39.46
N THR A 432 -17.78 -16.72 39.21
CA THR A 432 -16.68 -17.14 40.09
C THR A 432 -15.46 -16.22 40.06
N TYR A 433 -15.29 -15.43 39.00
CA TYR A 433 -14.20 -14.44 38.88
C TYR A 433 -14.57 -13.08 39.46
N SER A 434 -15.87 -12.84 39.71
CA SER A 434 -16.37 -11.57 40.25
C SER A 434 -15.83 -11.35 41.67
N GLY A 435 -15.03 -10.29 41.84
CA GLY A 435 -14.38 -9.96 43.12
C GLY A 435 -12.94 -10.47 43.27
N THR A 436 -12.38 -11.09 42.24
CA THR A 436 -10.95 -11.47 42.15
C THR A 436 -10.14 -10.45 41.34
N ASP A 437 -8.81 -10.45 41.46
CA ASP A 437 -7.90 -9.63 40.63
C ASP A 437 -7.71 -10.21 39.21
N VAL A 438 -8.29 -11.37 38.91
CA VAL A 438 -8.15 -12.07 37.63
C VAL A 438 -9.40 -11.88 36.79
N HIS A 439 -9.25 -11.27 35.62
CA HIS A 439 -10.35 -11.12 34.68
C HIS A 439 -10.72 -12.48 34.03
N TRP A 440 -12.01 -12.81 33.95
CA TRP A 440 -12.52 -14.10 33.44
C TRP A 440 -11.97 -14.52 32.08
N ARG A 441 -11.70 -13.56 31.15
CA ARG A 441 -11.07 -13.87 29.85
C ARG A 441 -9.72 -14.55 29.98
N ARG A 442 -8.97 -14.24 31.04
CA ARG A 442 -7.69 -14.91 31.32
C ARG A 442 -7.88 -16.34 31.79
N GLY A 443 -8.95 -16.59 32.54
CA GLY A 443 -9.39 -17.94 32.90
C GLY A 443 -9.74 -18.77 31.67
N GLU A 444 -10.60 -18.24 30.80
CA GLU A 444 -10.96 -18.88 29.52
C GLU A 444 -9.71 -19.16 28.66
N ALA A 445 -8.83 -18.17 28.48
CA ALA A 445 -7.58 -18.32 27.75
C ALA A 445 -6.67 -19.41 28.34
N HIS A 446 -6.59 -19.48 29.68
CA HIS A 446 -5.81 -20.50 30.38
C HIS A 446 -6.39 -21.91 30.18
N ALA A 447 -7.70 -22.07 30.28
CA ALA A 447 -8.38 -23.36 30.05
C ALA A 447 -8.17 -23.86 28.62
N ILE A 448 -8.29 -22.97 27.62
CA ILE A 448 -7.98 -23.29 26.21
C ILE A 448 -6.50 -23.68 26.06
N ALA A 449 -5.58 -22.91 26.64
CA ALA A 449 -4.15 -23.16 26.51
C ALA A 449 -3.75 -24.53 27.10
N ARG A 450 -4.29 -24.88 28.28
CA ARG A 450 -4.11 -26.22 28.87
C ARG A 450 -4.64 -27.32 27.98
N ARG A 451 -5.87 -27.16 27.44
CA ARG A 451 -6.46 -28.18 26.58
C ARG A 451 -5.66 -28.38 25.28
N ILE A 452 -5.17 -27.30 24.68
CA ILE A 452 -4.29 -27.36 23.50
C ILE A 452 -2.99 -28.07 23.83
N ARG A 453 -2.39 -27.77 24.99
CA ARG A 453 -1.17 -28.46 25.45
C ARG A 453 -1.40 -29.96 25.62
N ASP A 454 -2.52 -30.36 26.22
CA ASP A 454 -2.87 -31.77 26.38
C ASP A 454 -2.99 -32.49 25.02
N LEU A 455 -3.58 -31.84 24.01
CA LEU A 455 -3.70 -32.40 22.66
C LEU A 455 -2.34 -32.58 21.97
N ILE A 456 -1.43 -31.61 22.16
CA ILE A 456 -0.07 -31.68 21.62
C ILE A 456 0.72 -32.79 22.31
N ASP A 457 0.64 -32.87 23.65
CA ASP A 457 1.37 -33.86 24.44
C ASP A 457 0.87 -35.29 24.22
N ALA A 458 -0.43 -35.46 23.95
CA ALA A 458 -1.01 -36.74 23.55
C ALA A 458 -0.65 -37.16 22.11
N GLY A 459 -0.12 -36.23 21.29
CA GLY A 459 0.14 -36.48 19.87
C GLY A 459 -1.11 -36.46 18.98
N ASP A 460 -2.23 -35.95 19.48
CA ASP A 460 -3.50 -35.87 18.75
C ASP A 460 -3.45 -34.82 17.62
N ALA A 461 -2.66 -33.76 17.79
CA ALA A 461 -2.43 -32.71 16.79
C ALA A 461 -1.08 -32.03 16.96
N THR A 462 -0.47 -31.57 15.86
CA THR A 462 0.70 -30.68 15.92
C THR A 462 0.26 -29.21 16.07
N PRO A 463 1.12 -28.30 16.60
CA PRO A 463 0.78 -26.88 16.69
C PRO A 463 0.25 -26.28 15.37
N GLY A 464 0.85 -26.61 14.23
CA GLY A 464 0.41 -26.12 12.92
C GLY A 464 -0.98 -26.62 12.46
N GLU A 465 -1.52 -27.67 13.07
CA GLU A 465 -2.83 -28.25 12.78
C GLU A 465 -4.00 -27.60 13.58
N ILE A 466 -3.67 -26.73 14.55
CA ILE A 466 -4.62 -26.12 15.50
C ILE A 466 -4.86 -24.64 15.16
N VAL A 467 -6.12 -24.23 15.17
CA VAL A 467 -6.52 -22.82 15.00
C VAL A 467 -7.45 -22.36 16.13
N LEU A 468 -7.26 -21.13 16.61
CA LEU A 468 -8.21 -20.38 17.43
C LEU A 468 -8.92 -19.35 16.56
N LEU A 469 -10.25 -19.40 16.55
CA LEU A 469 -11.12 -18.52 15.79
C LEU A 469 -11.86 -17.57 16.72
N PHE A 470 -11.74 -16.28 16.43
CA PHE A 470 -12.40 -15.20 17.16
C PHE A 470 -13.43 -14.48 16.27
N ALA A 471 -14.57 -14.09 16.84
CA ALA A 471 -15.49 -13.18 16.15
C ALA A 471 -14.84 -11.80 15.92
N ALA A 472 -14.03 -11.34 16.87
CA ALA A 472 -13.22 -10.13 16.78
C ALA A 472 -11.84 -10.35 17.43
N GLY A 473 -10.76 -9.95 16.76
CA GLY A 473 -9.39 -10.18 17.23
C GLY A 473 -8.89 -9.24 18.34
N THR A 474 -9.75 -8.39 18.91
CA THR A 474 -9.40 -7.34 19.88
C THR A 474 -8.73 -7.89 21.15
N ASP A 475 -9.13 -9.08 21.58
CA ASP A 475 -8.71 -9.68 22.84
C ASP A 475 -7.83 -10.93 22.65
N ALA A 476 -7.42 -11.23 21.41
CA ALA A 476 -6.61 -12.41 21.07
C ALA A 476 -5.23 -12.43 21.75
N GLU A 477 -4.72 -11.27 22.19
CA GLU A 477 -3.47 -11.13 22.95
C GLU A 477 -3.48 -11.94 24.25
N TRP A 478 -4.61 -12.01 24.95
CA TRP A 478 -4.73 -12.76 26.21
C TRP A 478 -4.51 -14.26 25.99
N TYR A 479 -5.04 -14.79 24.88
CA TYR A 479 -4.90 -16.18 24.48
C TYR A 479 -3.47 -16.50 24.01
N GLU A 480 -2.85 -15.58 23.25
CA GLU A 480 -1.45 -15.71 22.84
C GLU A 480 -0.51 -15.77 24.05
N ASP A 481 -0.73 -14.91 25.04
CA ASP A 481 0.11 -14.85 26.24
C ASP A 481 -0.01 -16.10 27.11
N GLU A 482 -1.21 -16.67 27.29
CA GLU A 482 -1.37 -17.92 28.05
C GLU A 482 -0.79 -19.13 27.29
N LEU A 483 -0.95 -19.22 25.96
CA LEU A 483 -0.30 -20.24 25.13
C LEU A 483 1.23 -20.14 25.21
N ARG A 484 1.77 -18.91 25.20
CA ARG A 484 3.21 -18.64 25.32
C ARG A 484 3.78 -19.13 26.65
N LYS A 485 3.06 -18.96 27.76
CA LYS A 485 3.51 -19.44 29.09
C LYS A 485 3.66 -20.95 29.15
N LEU A 486 2.91 -21.69 28.34
CA LEU A 486 3.01 -23.15 28.21
C LEU A 486 4.00 -23.59 27.12
N GLY A 487 4.77 -22.66 26.55
CA GLY A 487 5.76 -22.95 25.51
C GLY A 487 5.15 -23.34 24.16
N VAL A 488 3.87 -23.03 23.91
CA VAL A 488 3.20 -23.34 22.63
C VAL A 488 3.51 -22.23 21.61
N PRO A 489 4.08 -22.55 20.43
CA PRO A 489 4.36 -21.56 19.40
C PRO A 489 3.05 -21.04 18.80
N THR A 490 2.92 -19.73 18.64
CA THR A 490 1.70 -19.07 18.16
C THR A 490 1.97 -18.15 16.99
N TYR A 491 1.10 -18.18 15.98
CA TYR A 491 1.01 -17.19 14.93
C TYR A 491 -0.28 -16.38 15.07
N ARG A 492 -0.16 -15.08 15.25
CA ARG A 492 -1.31 -14.19 15.41
C ARG A 492 -1.56 -13.39 14.12
N GLY A 493 -2.62 -13.75 13.41
CA GLY A 493 -3.13 -12.98 12.27
C GLY A 493 -4.05 -11.82 12.66
N THR A 494 -4.37 -11.67 13.96
CA THR A 494 -5.34 -10.68 14.46
C THR A 494 -4.95 -10.10 15.83
N GLY A 495 -4.87 -8.78 16.01
CA GLY A 495 -4.49 -8.18 17.30
C GLY A 495 -4.26 -6.66 17.25
N ARG A 496 -3.61 -6.08 18.28
CA ARG A 496 -3.29 -4.64 18.39
C ARG A 496 -2.62 -4.11 17.11
N GLY A 497 -2.87 -2.83 16.81
CA GLY A 497 -2.44 -2.19 15.57
C GLY A 497 -0.91 -2.17 15.40
N TYR A 498 -0.45 -2.50 14.20
CA TYR A 498 0.96 -2.45 13.79
C TYR A 498 1.70 -1.15 14.20
N PHE A 499 1.02 0.01 14.14
CA PHE A 499 1.61 1.31 14.51
C PHE A 499 1.86 1.48 16.01
N GLY A 500 1.12 0.76 16.86
CA GLY A 500 1.33 0.77 18.31
C GLY A 500 2.46 -0.15 18.79
N GLN A 501 3.12 -0.87 17.88
CA GLN A 501 4.26 -1.72 18.23
C GLN A 501 5.46 -0.86 18.66
N GLN A 502 6.10 -1.19 19.78
CA GLN A 502 7.16 -0.38 20.37
C GLN A 502 8.24 0.03 19.35
N GLN A 503 8.73 -0.90 18.52
CA GLN A 503 9.77 -0.59 17.53
C GLN A 503 9.31 0.37 16.44
N VAL A 504 8.02 0.38 16.10
CA VAL A 504 7.43 1.30 15.13
C VAL A 504 7.30 2.68 15.76
N VAL A 505 6.79 2.74 17.00
CA VAL A 505 6.69 3.99 17.80
C VAL A 505 8.06 4.64 17.99
N ASP A 506 9.09 3.86 18.32
CA ASP A 506 10.45 4.35 18.52
C ASP A 506 11.01 5.00 17.24
N LEU A 507 10.82 4.35 16.08
CA LEU A 507 11.30 4.87 14.80
C LEU A 507 10.51 6.13 14.36
N LEU A 508 9.19 6.16 14.58
CA LEU A 508 8.36 7.35 14.33
C LEU A 508 8.77 8.52 15.23
N ALA A 509 9.09 8.27 16.51
CA ALA A 509 9.63 9.26 17.42
C ALA A 509 10.97 9.81 16.92
N TYR A 510 11.85 8.96 16.39
CA TYR A 510 13.11 9.41 15.79
C TYR A 510 12.89 10.30 14.57
N LEU A 511 11.94 9.96 13.69
CA LEU A 511 11.57 10.77 12.53
C LEU A 511 11.01 12.14 12.93
N ARG A 512 10.13 12.18 13.96
CA ARG A 512 9.64 13.44 14.55
C ARG A 512 10.80 14.30 15.05
N LEU A 513 11.73 13.68 15.78
CA LEU A 513 12.87 14.37 16.36
C LEU A 513 13.79 14.99 15.29
N LEU A 514 14.04 14.30 14.17
CA LEU A 514 14.84 14.83 13.06
C LEU A 514 14.22 16.08 12.42
N ARG A 515 12.89 16.22 12.45
CA ARG A 515 12.19 17.41 11.92
C ARG A 515 12.09 18.52 12.96
N ASN A 516 11.76 18.17 14.18
CA ASN A 516 11.69 19.11 15.29
C ASN A 516 12.52 18.59 16.46
N ARG A 517 13.76 19.07 16.56
CA ARG A 517 14.67 18.74 17.67
C ARG A 517 14.15 19.17 19.04
N TYR A 518 13.11 20.01 19.10
CA TYR A 518 12.48 20.49 20.34
C TYR A 518 11.16 19.78 20.65
N ASP A 519 10.88 18.65 19.99
CA ASP A 519 9.84 17.71 20.41
C ASP A 519 10.34 16.90 21.62
N ASP A 520 10.04 17.40 22.82
CA ASP A 520 10.48 16.80 24.10
C ASP A 520 9.94 15.37 24.29
N GLU A 521 8.72 15.09 23.82
CA GLU A 521 8.12 13.74 23.88
C GLU A 521 8.91 12.76 23.01
N ALA A 522 9.14 13.13 21.75
CA ALA A 522 9.92 12.32 20.82
C ALA A 522 11.36 12.11 21.31
N LEU A 523 12.00 13.14 21.87
CA LEU A 523 13.35 13.02 22.40
C LEU A 523 13.40 12.03 23.58
N VAL A 524 12.48 12.13 24.54
CA VAL A 524 12.45 11.20 25.68
C VAL A 524 12.20 9.77 25.22
N SER A 525 11.26 9.55 24.29
CA SER A 525 11.02 8.24 23.70
C SER A 525 12.29 7.65 23.07
N VAL A 526 13.01 8.43 22.25
CA VAL A 526 14.25 7.98 21.61
C VAL A 526 15.34 7.69 22.65
N LEU A 527 15.54 8.57 23.63
CA LEU A 527 16.58 8.41 24.64
C LEU A 527 16.34 7.19 25.55
N ALA A 528 15.08 6.92 25.91
CA ALA A 528 14.68 5.78 26.72
C ALA A 528 14.65 4.46 25.94
N SER A 529 14.43 4.52 24.61
CA SER A 529 14.39 3.34 23.75
C SER A 529 15.77 2.69 23.56
N PRO A 530 15.83 1.47 23.01
CA PRO A 530 17.09 0.83 22.60
C PRO A 530 17.96 1.63 21.62
N PHE A 531 17.46 2.73 21.01
CA PHE A 531 18.30 3.62 20.20
C PHE A 531 19.45 4.23 21.01
N VAL A 532 19.22 4.51 22.31
CA VAL A 532 20.22 5.11 23.19
C VAL A 532 20.30 4.38 24.52
N GLY A 533 19.16 4.09 25.16
CA GLY A 533 19.08 3.29 26.38
C GLY A 533 19.67 3.95 27.62
N ILE A 534 19.44 5.26 27.79
CA ILE A 534 19.89 5.97 29.00
C ILE A 534 19.03 5.60 30.22
N SER A 535 19.60 5.75 31.42
CA SER A 535 18.86 5.50 32.67
C SER A 535 17.72 6.51 32.93
N ASN A 536 16.73 6.10 33.74
CA ASN A 536 15.68 7.00 34.22
C ASN A 536 16.25 8.19 35.00
N ASP A 537 17.33 7.98 35.76
CA ASP A 537 18.04 9.05 36.48
C ASP A 537 18.64 10.06 35.50
N ALA A 538 19.25 9.60 34.39
CA ALA A 538 19.76 10.48 33.35
C ALA A 538 18.67 11.33 32.70
N LEU A 539 17.46 10.78 32.47
CA LEU A 539 16.31 11.55 31.98
C LEU A 539 15.91 12.67 32.96
N VAL A 540 15.87 12.37 34.26
CA VAL A 540 15.58 13.36 35.30
C VAL A 540 16.67 14.44 35.35
N LEU A 541 17.94 14.05 35.27
CA LEU A 541 19.07 14.98 35.23
C LEU A 541 19.04 15.87 33.98
N LEU A 542 18.65 15.30 32.83
CA LEU A 542 18.47 16.06 31.58
C LEU A 542 17.38 17.11 31.72
N ARG A 543 16.25 16.76 32.35
CA ARG A 543 15.18 17.73 32.63
C ARG A 543 15.65 18.83 33.57
N ARG A 544 16.43 18.50 34.60
CA ARG A 544 17.03 19.48 35.53
C ARG A 544 18.02 20.41 34.86
N ALA A 545 18.77 19.93 33.87
CA ALA A 545 19.72 20.73 33.10
C ALA A 545 19.05 21.71 32.13
N ALA A 546 17.80 21.44 31.70
CA ALA A 546 16.99 22.33 30.88
C ALA A 546 15.66 22.71 31.58
N PRO A 547 15.67 23.48 32.69
CA PRO A 547 14.42 23.83 33.37
C PRO A 547 13.60 24.82 32.52
N LYS A 548 12.31 24.51 32.30
CA LYS A 548 11.36 25.34 31.50
C LYS A 548 11.84 25.65 30.07
N ARG A 549 12.74 24.83 29.53
CA ARG A 549 13.22 24.91 28.14
C ARG A 549 13.07 23.53 27.48
N PRO A 550 13.08 23.42 26.15
CA PRO A 550 13.14 22.12 25.49
C PRO A 550 14.36 21.30 25.97
N LEU A 551 14.17 20.00 26.16
CA LEU A 551 15.18 19.06 26.68
C LEU A 551 16.45 19.02 25.83
N PHE A 552 16.31 19.13 24.51
CA PHE A 552 17.45 19.08 23.58
C PHE A 552 18.48 20.18 23.85
N VAL A 553 18.07 21.32 24.42
CA VAL A 553 18.97 22.41 24.81
C VAL A 553 20.03 21.96 25.82
N ALA A 554 19.71 20.97 26.67
CA ALA A 554 20.69 20.39 27.59
C ALA A 554 21.78 19.59 26.86
N LEU A 555 21.49 19.05 25.67
CA LEU A 555 22.44 18.29 24.85
C LEU A 555 23.29 19.20 23.95
N GLU A 556 22.84 20.43 23.68
CA GLU A 556 23.61 21.43 22.92
C GLU A 556 24.84 21.92 23.69
N ARG A 557 24.81 21.82 25.02
CA ARG A 557 25.89 22.21 25.95
C ARG A 557 26.64 21.00 26.49
N ASP A 558 27.76 21.26 27.16
CA ASP A 558 28.47 20.21 27.90
C ASP A 558 27.60 19.66 29.04
N LEU A 559 27.53 18.33 29.11
CA LEU A 559 26.77 17.63 30.15
C LEU A 559 27.45 17.82 31.52
N PRO A 560 26.70 18.18 32.58
CA PRO A 560 27.22 18.31 33.93
C PRO A 560 27.91 17.03 34.44
N GLU A 561 28.91 17.17 35.31
CA GLU A 561 29.61 16.05 35.96
C GLU A 561 28.69 15.16 36.82
N THR A 562 27.48 15.62 37.13
CA THR A 562 26.48 14.85 37.88
C THR A 562 25.84 13.71 37.07
N PHE A 563 26.06 13.65 35.75
CA PHE A 563 25.58 12.53 34.93
C PHE A 563 26.42 11.26 35.14
N PRO A 564 25.79 10.08 35.23
CA PRO A 564 26.51 8.82 35.19
C PRO A 564 27.41 8.73 33.95
N GLN A 565 28.64 8.24 34.11
CA GLN A 565 29.64 8.24 33.02
C GLN A 565 29.15 7.50 31.76
N ARG A 566 28.46 6.37 31.94
CA ARG A 566 27.85 5.59 30.85
C ARG A 566 26.80 6.41 30.10
N ASP A 567 25.85 7.02 30.81
CA ASP A 567 24.79 7.82 30.19
C ASP A 567 25.34 9.06 29.48
N ALA A 568 26.36 9.71 30.06
CA ALA A 568 27.03 10.83 29.41
C ALA A 568 27.73 10.44 28.10
N GLN A 569 28.32 9.24 28.02
CA GLN A 569 28.88 8.70 26.78
C GLN A 569 27.80 8.41 25.73
N LEU A 570 26.70 7.76 26.15
CA LEU A 570 25.56 7.45 25.27
C LEU A 570 24.93 8.72 24.69
N LEU A 571 24.74 9.76 25.50
CA LEU A 571 24.20 11.05 25.06
C LEU A 571 25.11 11.76 24.05
N ARG A 572 26.44 11.72 24.24
CA ARG A 572 27.41 12.27 23.27
C ARG A 572 27.39 11.49 21.94
N ALA A 573 27.38 10.16 22.02
CA ALA A 573 27.29 9.29 20.84
C ALA A 573 25.99 9.52 20.08
N PHE A 574 24.86 9.61 20.79
CA PHE A 574 23.56 9.96 20.24
C PHE A 574 23.61 11.29 19.50
N ARG A 575 24.13 12.35 20.13
CA ARG A 575 24.24 13.68 19.51
C ARG A 575 25.06 13.64 18.22
N GLN A 576 26.20 12.97 18.21
CA GLN A 576 27.04 12.83 17.02
C GLN A 576 26.30 12.11 15.87
N ARG A 577 25.62 11.00 16.17
CA ARG A 577 24.82 10.24 15.19
C ARG A 577 23.65 11.09 14.67
N TYR A 578 22.93 11.76 15.57
CA TYR A 578 21.81 12.65 15.24
C TYR A 578 22.23 13.79 14.31
N GLU A 579 23.36 14.46 14.56
CA GLU A 579 23.89 15.54 13.72
C GLU A 579 24.24 15.05 12.31
N ARG A 580 24.83 13.85 12.16
CA ARG A 580 25.09 13.23 10.85
C ARG A 580 23.81 12.92 10.08
N LEU A 581 22.82 12.33 10.74
CA LEU A 581 21.52 12.01 10.14
C LEU A 581 20.79 13.29 9.70
N THR A 582 20.84 14.35 10.51
CA THR A 582 20.28 15.67 10.17
C THR A 582 20.93 16.25 8.91
N ALA A 583 22.26 16.17 8.79
CA ALA A 583 22.98 16.65 7.60
C ALA A 583 22.67 15.83 6.33
N ALA A 584 22.34 14.55 6.48
CA ALA A 584 22.00 13.66 5.36
C ALA A 584 20.54 13.78 4.89
N LEU A 585 19.66 14.38 5.70
CA LEU A 585 18.21 14.38 5.49
C LEU A 585 17.78 14.87 4.09
N ALA A 586 18.43 15.90 3.56
CA ALA A 586 18.10 16.48 2.25
C ALA A 586 18.51 15.62 1.04
N ARG A 587 19.25 14.52 1.26
CA ARG A 587 19.83 13.69 0.20
C ARG A 587 19.33 12.25 0.20
N LEU A 588 18.55 11.87 1.21
CA LEU A 588 18.05 10.51 1.38
C LEU A 588 16.56 10.46 1.11
N SER A 589 16.11 9.43 0.39
CA SER A 589 14.70 9.03 0.38
C SER A 589 14.26 8.61 1.79
N LEU A 590 12.97 8.70 2.10
CA LEU A 590 12.41 8.34 3.40
C LEU A 590 12.68 6.88 3.79
N GLU A 591 12.64 5.93 2.84
CA GLU A 591 12.99 4.53 3.09
C GLU A 591 14.45 4.39 3.56
N ARG A 592 15.38 4.99 2.82
CA ARG A 592 16.81 5.00 3.18
C ARG A 592 17.10 5.76 4.46
N LEU A 593 16.34 6.82 4.76
CA LEU A 593 16.44 7.52 6.03
C LEU A 593 16.08 6.58 7.19
N CYS A 594 14.96 5.86 7.09
CA CYS A 594 14.55 4.86 8.08
C CYS A 594 15.64 3.80 8.28
N GLU A 595 16.12 3.18 7.20
CA GLU A 595 17.19 2.17 7.26
C GLU A 595 18.47 2.72 7.88
N ARG A 596 18.83 3.96 7.55
CA ARG A 596 20.04 4.60 8.07
C ARG A 596 19.95 4.92 9.55
N ILE A 597 18.78 5.37 10.03
CA ILE A 597 18.54 5.57 11.47
C ILE A 597 18.76 4.25 12.23
N LEU A 598 18.19 3.16 11.73
CA LEU A 598 18.31 1.85 12.38
C LEU A 598 19.78 1.40 12.45
N ALA A 599 20.50 1.47 11.33
CA ALA A 599 21.88 1.02 11.24
C ALA A 599 22.88 1.92 12.00
N GLU A 600 22.69 3.24 12.04
CA GLU A 600 23.62 4.13 12.77
C GLU A 600 23.53 3.98 14.29
N HIS A 601 22.43 3.43 14.80
CA HIS A 601 22.20 3.21 16.22
C HIS A 601 22.22 1.73 16.63
N ASP A 602 22.52 0.82 15.71
CA ASP A 602 22.50 -0.64 15.96
C ASP A 602 21.14 -1.13 16.49
N TYR A 603 20.06 -0.41 16.17
CA TYR A 603 18.71 -0.67 16.68
C TYR A 603 18.14 -1.95 16.07
N ASP A 604 18.51 -2.25 14.83
CA ASP A 604 18.20 -3.52 14.17
C ASP A 604 18.75 -4.72 14.94
N LEU A 605 20.00 -4.65 15.41
CA LEU A 605 20.61 -5.68 16.25
C LEU A 605 19.92 -5.79 17.60
N ALA A 606 19.61 -4.65 18.24
CA ALA A 606 18.89 -4.63 19.52
C ALA A 606 17.49 -5.27 19.41
N VAL A 607 16.79 -5.05 18.29
CA VAL A 607 15.50 -5.67 18.00
C VAL A 607 15.63 -7.16 17.69
N LEU A 608 16.63 -7.56 16.90
CA LEU A 608 16.87 -8.97 16.56
C LEU A 608 17.23 -9.82 17.77
N ALA A 609 17.87 -9.23 18.78
CA ALA A 609 18.21 -9.92 20.04
C ALA A 609 17.02 -10.11 20.99
N ARG A 610 15.85 -9.51 20.72
CA ARG A 610 14.62 -9.72 21.50
C ARG A 610 13.93 -11.00 21.06
N TRP A 611 13.05 -11.50 21.93
CA TRP A 611 12.07 -12.51 21.55
C TRP A 611 11.32 -12.06 20.29
N ASP A 612 11.26 -12.95 19.30
CA ASP A 612 10.61 -12.70 18.01
C ASP A 612 11.20 -11.49 17.25
N GLY A 613 12.52 -11.30 17.40
CA GLY A 613 13.25 -10.21 16.76
C GLY A 613 13.13 -10.17 15.23
N ARG A 614 12.93 -11.33 14.58
CA ARG A 614 12.70 -11.42 13.12
C ARG A 614 11.43 -10.68 12.68
N ARG A 615 10.29 -10.90 13.35
CA ARG A 615 9.03 -10.21 13.04
C ARG A 615 9.11 -8.73 13.37
N ARG A 616 9.70 -8.36 14.51
CA ARG A 616 9.91 -6.96 14.88
C ARG A 616 10.78 -6.21 13.86
N TYR A 617 11.85 -6.84 13.37
CA TYR A 617 12.68 -6.28 12.30
C TYR A 617 11.92 -6.19 10.96
N ALA A 618 11.12 -7.21 10.63
CA ALA A 618 10.25 -7.16 9.45
C ALA A 618 9.24 -6.00 9.51
N ASN A 619 8.71 -5.70 10.70
CA ASN A 619 7.85 -4.53 10.93
C ASN A 619 8.59 -3.21 10.66
N LEU A 620 9.84 -3.05 11.12
CA LEU A 620 10.63 -1.86 10.81
C LEU A 620 10.85 -1.68 9.29
N ARG A 621 11.16 -2.78 8.58
CA ARG A 621 11.29 -2.74 7.11
C ARG A 621 9.96 -2.44 6.42
N LYS A 622 8.84 -2.89 6.98
CA LYS A 622 7.50 -2.53 6.49
C LYS A 622 7.28 -1.02 6.61
N LEU A 623 7.69 -0.38 7.71
CA LEU A 623 7.55 1.07 7.89
C LEU A 623 8.39 1.83 6.86
N ALA A 624 9.61 1.38 6.60
CA ALA A 624 10.48 1.98 5.58
C ALA A 624 9.87 1.90 4.17
N ARG A 625 9.25 0.76 3.81
CA ARG A 625 8.50 0.61 2.54
C ARG A 625 7.24 1.47 2.47
N LEU A 626 6.54 1.62 3.60
CA LEU A 626 5.40 2.54 3.70
C LEU A 626 5.86 3.99 3.46
N ALA A 627 7.02 4.36 4.00
CA ALA A 627 7.62 5.67 3.79
C ALA A 627 7.99 5.91 2.32
N ARG A 628 8.54 4.90 1.62
CA ARG A 628 8.75 4.98 0.15
C ARG A 628 7.43 5.22 -0.58
N SER A 629 6.40 4.44 -0.25
CA SER A 629 5.10 4.53 -0.92
C SER A 629 4.47 5.91 -0.71
N TYR A 630 4.59 6.48 0.48
CA TYR A 630 4.20 7.86 0.76
C TYR A 630 5.01 8.88 -0.07
N GLU A 631 6.33 8.73 -0.13
CA GLU A 631 7.23 9.64 -0.85
C GLU A 631 6.98 9.65 -2.36
N GLU A 632 6.72 8.49 -2.97
CA GLU A 632 6.37 8.37 -4.39
C GLU A 632 5.10 9.18 -4.76
N LEU A 633 4.25 9.45 -3.76
CA LEU A 633 2.93 10.07 -3.94
C LEU A 633 2.88 11.54 -3.55
N ARG A 634 3.34 11.85 -2.35
CA ARG A 634 3.24 13.19 -1.75
C ARG A 634 4.61 13.89 -1.68
N GLY A 635 5.67 13.25 -2.18
CA GLY A 635 7.04 13.75 -2.16
C GLY A 635 7.76 13.49 -0.83
N PRO A 636 9.05 13.88 -0.72
CA PRO A 636 9.91 13.61 0.44
C PRO A 636 9.58 14.51 1.64
N ASP A 637 8.43 14.28 2.27
CA ASP A 637 7.97 15.02 3.45
C ASP A 637 7.86 14.09 4.68
N VAL A 638 8.84 14.19 5.58
CA VAL A 638 8.87 13.43 6.83
C VAL A 638 7.70 13.80 7.75
N GLU A 639 7.34 15.09 7.83
CA GLU A 639 6.28 15.53 8.73
C GLU A 639 4.92 15.03 8.22
N GLY A 640 4.67 15.19 6.93
CA GLY A 640 3.51 14.62 6.27
C GLY A 640 3.44 13.11 6.38
N PHE A 641 4.57 12.38 6.29
CA PHE A 641 4.60 10.93 6.49
C PHE A 641 4.23 10.53 7.93
N VAL A 642 4.81 11.19 8.94
CA VAL A 642 4.47 10.92 10.35
C VAL A 642 2.99 11.23 10.62
N ARG A 643 2.48 12.36 10.09
CA ARG A 643 1.06 12.72 10.20
C ARG A 643 0.18 11.68 9.53
N PHE A 644 0.54 11.24 8.32
CA PHE A 644 -0.17 10.19 7.59
C PHE A 644 -0.25 8.90 8.40
N VAL A 645 0.84 8.45 9.01
CA VAL A 645 0.84 7.26 9.89
C VAL A 645 -0.05 7.45 11.12
N ARG A 646 0.03 8.62 11.77
CA ARG A 646 -0.81 8.95 12.93
C ARG A 646 -2.29 8.98 12.55
N ASP A 647 -2.62 9.56 11.42
CA ASP A 647 -4.00 9.69 10.96
C ASP A 647 -4.54 8.31 10.53
N GLN A 648 -3.71 7.43 9.95
CA GLN A 648 -4.05 6.01 9.74
C GLN A 648 -4.40 5.31 11.06
N GLU A 649 -3.59 5.49 12.10
CA GLU A 649 -3.86 4.92 13.42
C GLU A 649 -5.16 5.48 14.03
N ALA A 650 -5.39 6.79 13.90
CA ALA A 650 -6.58 7.47 14.43
C ALA A 650 -7.89 7.02 13.76
N VAL A 651 -7.87 6.71 12.45
CA VAL A 651 -9.03 6.13 11.74
C VAL A 651 -9.16 4.61 11.95
N GLY A 652 -8.37 4.04 12.88
CA GLY A 652 -8.41 2.62 13.22
C GLY A 652 -7.98 1.72 12.07
N ALA A 653 -7.08 2.20 11.19
CA ALA A 653 -6.47 1.35 10.17
C ALA A 653 -5.71 0.21 10.87
N ARG A 654 -6.20 -1.01 10.68
CA ARG A 654 -5.56 -2.22 11.20
C ARG A 654 -4.57 -2.71 10.16
N GLU A 655 -3.40 -2.10 10.12
CA GLU A 655 -2.27 -2.67 9.38
C GLU A 655 -1.87 -3.99 10.04
N LEU A 656 -1.82 -5.07 9.26
CA LEU A 656 -1.34 -6.37 9.73
C LEU A 656 0.18 -6.31 9.96
N GLU A 657 0.67 -7.05 10.94
CA GLU A 657 2.12 -7.20 11.13
C GLU A 657 2.77 -7.82 9.89
N ALA A 658 4.05 -7.51 9.66
CA ALA A 658 4.81 -8.17 8.63
C ALA A 658 4.91 -9.66 8.94
N VAL A 659 4.52 -10.49 7.97
CA VAL A 659 4.62 -11.95 8.06
C VAL A 659 6.10 -12.33 8.05
N ALA A 660 6.59 -12.88 9.17
CA ALA A 660 7.98 -13.32 9.32
C ALA A 660 8.18 -14.81 9.00
N GLU A 661 7.11 -15.60 9.03
CA GLU A 661 7.10 -17.04 8.74
C GLU A 661 6.10 -17.34 7.61
N GLU A 662 6.49 -18.17 6.65
CA GLU A 662 5.62 -18.60 5.55
C GLU A 662 4.34 -19.28 6.09
N GLU A 663 3.23 -19.19 5.34
CA GLU A 663 1.99 -19.94 5.61
C GLU A 663 2.28 -21.45 5.60
N GLY A 664 2.68 -22.01 6.75
CA GLY A 664 3.18 -23.39 6.88
C GLY A 664 4.05 -23.68 8.10
N GLY A 665 4.38 -22.69 8.93
CA GLY A 665 5.09 -22.91 10.19
C GLY A 665 4.33 -23.80 11.19
N ASP A 666 5.07 -24.52 12.03
CA ASP A 666 4.53 -25.39 13.09
C ASP A 666 4.11 -24.54 14.31
N SER A 667 3.06 -23.72 14.14
CA SER A 667 2.54 -22.83 15.17
C SER A 667 1.01 -22.75 15.16
N VAL A 668 0.43 -22.61 16.36
CA VAL A 668 -1.01 -22.45 16.58
C VAL A 668 -1.47 -21.12 16.02
N ARG A 669 -2.48 -21.13 15.15
CA ARG A 669 -2.92 -19.92 14.45
C ARG A 669 -4.06 -19.23 15.19
N LEU A 670 -3.94 -17.94 15.48
CA LEU A 670 -4.99 -17.10 16.05
C LEU A 670 -5.55 -16.20 14.95
N LEU A 671 -6.77 -16.49 14.48
CA LEU A 671 -7.41 -15.85 13.34
C LEU A 671 -8.82 -15.35 13.69
N THR A 672 -9.33 -14.38 12.93
CA THR A 672 -10.77 -14.08 12.95
C THR A 672 -11.51 -15.12 12.13
N ILE A 673 -12.78 -15.37 12.46
CA ILE A 673 -13.64 -16.28 11.69
C ILE A 673 -13.67 -15.86 10.20
N HIS A 674 -13.73 -14.56 9.91
CA HIS A 674 -13.68 -14.03 8.54
C HIS A 674 -12.37 -14.38 7.79
N ALA A 675 -11.23 -14.37 8.48
CA ALA A 675 -9.94 -14.72 7.88
C ALA A 675 -9.77 -16.23 7.68
N ALA A 676 -10.49 -17.05 8.45
CA ALA A 676 -10.49 -18.50 8.33
C ALA A 676 -11.47 -19.04 7.28
N LYS A 677 -12.31 -18.19 6.67
CA LYS A 677 -13.23 -18.60 5.62
C LYS A 677 -12.45 -19.19 4.43
N GLY A 678 -12.93 -20.32 3.92
CA GLY A 678 -12.25 -21.07 2.84
C GLY A 678 -11.13 -22.00 3.31
N LEU A 679 -10.57 -21.78 4.51
CA LEU A 679 -9.58 -22.68 5.11
C LEU A 679 -10.25 -23.86 5.82
N GLU A 680 -9.45 -24.83 6.23
CA GLU A 680 -9.84 -26.01 7.00
C GLU A 680 -8.69 -26.43 7.92
N PHE A 681 -9.02 -26.93 9.11
CA PHE A 681 -8.05 -27.27 10.14
C PHE A 681 -8.45 -28.56 10.83
N LYS A 682 -7.46 -29.34 11.27
CA LYS A 682 -7.70 -30.58 12.01
C LYS A 682 -8.44 -30.30 13.32
N VAL A 683 -7.96 -29.30 14.07
CA VAL A 683 -8.56 -28.86 15.34
C VAL A 683 -8.94 -27.39 15.25
N VAL A 684 -10.21 -27.08 15.51
CA VAL A 684 -10.73 -25.71 15.57
C VAL A 684 -11.22 -25.39 16.96
N VAL A 685 -10.73 -24.29 17.51
CA VAL A 685 -11.20 -23.71 18.77
C VAL A 685 -11.94 -22.41 18.48
N VAL A 686 -13.25 -22.38 18.71
CA VAL A 686 -14.06 -21.15 18.65
C VAL A 686 -13.99 -20.50 20.03
N ALA A 687 -13.18 -19.45 20.18
CA ALA A 687 -12.88 -18.80 21.46
C ALA A 687 -13.66 -17.49 21.65
N ASP A 688 -13.78 -17.01 22.89
CA ASP A 688 -14.50 -15.78 23.28
C ASP A 688 -15.98 -15.81 22.84
N ALA A 689 -16.62 -17.00 22.83
CA ALA A 689 -18.04 -17.13 22.43
C ALA A 689 -19.02 -16.54 23.47
N GLY A 690 -18.55 -16.22 24.68
CA GLY A 690 -19.28 -15.53 25.74
C GLY A 690 -19.24 -14.00 25.67
N ARG A 691 -18.65 -13.45 24.61
CA ARG A 691 -18.47 -12.02 24.42
C ARG A 691 -19.81 -11.30 24.29
N ASP A 692 -20.14 -10.48 25.29
CA ASP A 692 -21.13 -9.43 25.16
C ASP A 692 -20.58 -8.35 24.21
N LYS A 693 -21.31 -8.07 23.12
CA LYS A 693 -21.08 -6.80 22.43
C LYS A 693 -21.49 -5.69 23.39
N ALA A 694 -20.62 -4.71 23.61
CA ALA A 694 -21.07 -3.43 24.13
C ALA A 694 -22.25 -2.98 23.25
N PRO A 695 -23.37 -2.49 23.82
CA PRO A 695 -24.42 -1.92 23.02
C PRO A 695 -23.77 -0.89 22.11
N PRO A 696 -24.06 -0.91 20.80
CA PRO A 696 -23.50 0.08 19.92
C PRO A 696 -23.76 1.48 20.49
N ALA A 697 -22.81 2.40 20.32
CA ALA A 697 -23.03 3.81 20.65
C ALA A 697 -24.39 4.22 20.09
N PRO A 698 -25.29 4.87 20.87
CA PRO A 698 -26.67 5.12 20.48
C PRO A 698 -26.70 5.77 19.10
N HIS A 699 -27.00 4.98 18.07
CA HIS A 699 -26.71 5.35 16.69
C HIS A 699 -27.58 6.52 16.25
N GLU A 700 -26.92 7.54 15.70
CA GLU A 700 -27.52 8.56 14.89
C GLU A 700 -27.18 8.22 13.43
N ILE A 701 -28.23 8.26 12.60
CA ILE A 701 -28.39 7.79 11.19
C ILE A 701 -28.17 6.29 10.93
N LEU A 702 -29.19 5.68 10.33
CA LEU A 702 -29.19 4.34 9.76
C LEU A 702 -29.57 4.45 8.27
N ALA A 703 -28.77 3.83 7.41
CA ALA A 703 -29.08 3.64 6.01
C ALA A 703 -28.99 2.14 5.68
N LEU A 704 -29.94 1.63 4.91
CA LEU A 704 -29.95 0.27 4.39
C LEU A 704 -29.50 0.27 2.92
N SER A 705 -29.07 -0.88 2.42
CA SER A 705 -28.67 -1.08 1.02
C SER A 705 -29.81 -0.79 0.02
N ASP A 706 -31.06 -0.93 0.46
CA ASP A 706 -32.26 -0.61 -0.33
C ASP A 706 -32.61 0.88 -0.34
N GLY A 707 -31.75 1.74 0.21
CA GLY A 707 -31.91 3.19 0.23
C GLY A 707 -32.81 3.71 1.35
N ARG A 708 -33.45 2.84 2.14
CA ARG A 708 -34.21 3.29 3.32
C ARG A 708 -33.25 3.96 4.31
N PHE A 709 -33.66 5.14 4.75
CA PHE A 709 -32.88 6.02 5.59
C PHE A 709 -33.70 6.48 6.79
N GLY A 710 -33.11 6.47 7.97
CA GLY A 710 -33.72 7.00 9.18
C GLY A 710 -32.66 7.61 10.09
N PHE A 711 -32.99 8.70 10.78
CA PHE A 711 -32.08 9.38 11.69
C PHE A 711 -32.79 9.91 12.92
N ARG A 712 -32.03 10.35 13.91
CA ARG A 712 -32.59 10.99 15.10
C ARG A 712 -32.43 12.48 14.96
N VAL A 713 -33.43 13.23 15.35
CA VAL A 713 -33.38 14.69 15.47
C VAL A 713 -33.57 15.11 16.92
N ALA A 714 -33.07 16.29 17.27
CA ALA A 714 -33.31 16.86 18.59
C ALA A 714 -34.80 17.21 18.74
N ASP A 715 -35.45 16.62 19.75
CA ASP A 715 -36.83 16.95 20.09
C ASP A 715 -36.92 18.43 20.51
N PRO A 716 -37.80 19.25 19.89
CA PRO A 716 -37.84 20.70 20.11
C PRO A 716 -38.09 21.13 21.57
N ILE A 717 -38.74 20.28 22.36
CA ILE A 717 -39.08 20.56 23.76
C ILE A 717 -38.02 19.99 24.70
N THR A 718 -37.65 18.74 24.50
CA THR A 718 -36.79 18.01 25.45
C THR A 718 -35.31 18.06 25.10
N SER A 719 -34.97 18.51 23.89
CA SER A 719 -33.61 18.47 23.31
C SER A 719 -32.99 17.06 23.27
N LYS A 720 -33.78 16.01 23.51
CA LYS A 720 -33.31 14.62 23.46
C LYS A 720 -33.42 14.08 22.03
N PRO A 721 -32.49 13.23 21.57
CA PRO A 721 -32.58 12.60 20.26
C PRO A 721 -33.83 11.72 20.16
N ARG A 722 -34.66 11.96 19.14
CA ARG A 722 -35.86 11.18 18.82
C ARG A 722 -35.82 10.72 17.37
N GLY A 723 -36.19 9.46 17.11
CA GLY A 723 -36.18 8.87 15.77
C GLY A 723 -37.19 9.57 14.84
N ALA A 724 -36.69 10.10 13.73
CA ALA A 724 -37.44 10.58 12.60
C ALA A 724 -37.31 9.59 11.43
N TYR A 725 -38.22 9.65 10.47
CA TYR A 725 -38.13 8.89 9.23
C TYR A 725 -38.05 7.36 9.37
N ALA A 726 -39.00 6.76 10.11
CA ALA A 726 -39.09 5.32 10.33
C ALA A 726 -37.80 4.69 10.89
N PHE A 727 -36.99 5.49 11.60
CA PHE A 727 -35.74 5.06 12.26
C PHE A 727 -35.90 3.74 13.03
N ASP A 728 -36.99 3.56 13.76
CA ASP A 728 -37.22 2.33 14.55
C ASP A 728 -37.38 1.09 13.65
N ALA A 729 -38.09 1.21 12.53
CA ALA A 729 -38.25 0.11 11.57
C ALA A 729 -36.91 -0.23 10.89
N VAL A 730 -36.14 0.79 10.51
CA VAL A 730 -34.79 0.62 9.95
C VAL A 730 -33.85 -0.02 10.97
N GLN A 731 -33.94 0.38 12.24
CA GLN A 731 -33.14 -0.16 13.32
C GLN A 731 -33.46 -1.64 13.57
N GLU A 732 -34.73 -2.01 13.61
CA GLU A 732 -35.12 -3.41 13.82
C GLU A 732 -34.73 -4.30 12.64
N ALA A 733 -34.85 -3.80 11.40
CA ALA A 733 -34.37 -4.51 10.21
C ALA A 733 -32.86 -4.80 10.29
N ARG A 734 -32.05 -3.77 10.59
CA ARG A 734 -30.61 -3.91 10.77
C ARG A 734 -30.24 -4.88 11.90
N LYS A 735 -30.92 -4.80 13.05
CA LYS A 735 -30.68 -5.73 14.16
C LYS A 735 -31.01 -7.17 13.77
N ALA A 736 -32.07 -7.40 12.99
CA ALA A 736 -32.43 -8.72 12.50
C ALA A 736 -31.34 -9.27 11.55
N GLU A 737 -30.85 -8.45 10.62
CA GLU A 737 -29.74 -8.80 9.72
C GLU A 737 -28.45 -9.12 10.49
N GLU A 738 -28.06 -8.30 11.47
CA GLU A 738 -26.88 -8.52 12.31
C GLU A 738 -26.98 -9.82 13.13
N ARG A 739 -28.18 -10.17 13.63
CA ARG A 739 -28.41 -11.45 14.32
C ARG A 739 -28.28 -12.64 13.36
N ALA A 740 -28.86 -12.55 12.16
CA ALA A 740 -28.79 -13.60 11.14
C ALA A 740 -27.37 -13.78 10.59
N GLU A 741 -26.61 -12.70 10.39
CA GLU A 741 -25.19 -12.76 10.05
C GLU A 741 -24.35 -13.39 11.17
N ARG A 742 -24.63 -13.05 12.44
CA ARG A 742 -23.94 -13.66 13.58
C ARG A 742 -24.20 -15.18 13.65
N LEU A 743 -25.41 -15.64 13.33
CA LEU A 743 -25.72 -17.07 13.19
C LEU A 743 -24.84 -17.74 12.13
N ARG A 744 -24.78 -17.16 10.93
CA ARG A 744 -23.93 -17.63 9.83
C ARG A 744 -22.44 -17.60 10.16
N LEU A 745 -21.97 -16.59 10.91
CA LEU A 745 -20.58 -16.46 11.35
C LEU A 745 -20.14 -17.68 12.17
N TYR A 746 -20.92 -18.07 13.18
CA TYR A 746 -20.57 -19.22 14.01
C TYR A 746 -20.74 -20.56 13.27
N TYR A 747 -21.70 -20.66 12.33
CA TYR A 747 -21.79 -21.81 11.42
C TYR A 747 -20.51 -21.95 10.57
N VAL A 748 -20.00 -20.85 9.99
CA VAL A 748 -18.73 -20.86 9.26
C VAL A 748 -17.58 -21.31 10.15
N ALA A 749 -17.50 -20.80 11.38
CA ALA A 749 -16.44 -21.15 12.33
C ALA A 749 -16.43 -22.65 12.67
N MET A 750 -17.59 -23.22 13.00
CA MET A 750 -17.70 -24.63 13.39
C MET A 750 -17.46 -25.58 12.20
N THR A 751 -17.87 -25.20 10.98
CA THR A 751 -17.63 -25.98 9.76
C THR A 751 -16.19 -25.91 9.22
N ARG A 752 -15.27 -25.21 9.91
CA ARG A 752 -13.83 -25.25 9.61
C ARG A 752 -13.14 -26.51 10.15
N ALA A 753 -13.76 -27.19 11.11
CA ALA A 753 -13.19 -28.35 11.77
C ALA A 753 -13.25 -29.60 10.88
N ILE A 754 -12.12 -30.30 10.77
CA ILE A 754 -12.04 -31.62 10.13
C ILE A 754 -12.29 -32.70 11.18
N ASP A 755 -11.45 -32.74 12.22
CA ASP A 755 -11.44 -33.83 13.21
C ASP A 755 -12.05 -33.42 14.56
N ARG A 756 -11.67 -32.27 15.11
CA ARG A 756 -12.07 -31.85 16.46
C ARG A 756 -12.56 -30.40 16.49
N LEU A 757 -13.67 -30.17 17.20
CA LEU A 757 -14.27 -28.85 17.41
C LEU A 757 -14.34 -28.55 18.91
N ILE A 758 -13.76 -27.44 19.32
CA ILE A 758 -13.84 -26.94 20.70
C ILE A 758 -14.57 -25.60 20.66
N ILE A 759 -15.67 -25.46 21.39
CA ILE A 759 -16.40 -24.19 21.53
C ILE A 759 -16.17 -23.70 22.95
N SER A 760 -15.48 -22.57 23.09
CA SER A 760 -15.17 -21.96 24.37
C SER A 760 -15.83 -20.60 24.52
N GLY A 761 -16.43 -20.38 25.68
CA GLY A 761 -17.03 -19.10 26.01
C GLY A 761 -17.42 -19.03 27.47
N SER A 762 -17.58 -17.81 27.95
CA SER A 762 -17.94 -17.53 29.33
C SER A 762 -19.42 -17.19 29.50
N ILE A 763 -20.04 -17.65 30.58
CA ILE A 763 -21.45 -17.38 30.90
C ILE A 763 -21.59 -17.02 32.39
N ASP A 764 -22.49 -16.11 32.69
CA ASP A 764 -23.07 -15.96 34.03
C ASP A 764 -24.49 -16.56 34.02
N PRO A 765 -24.70 -17.74 34.63
CA PRO A 765 -26.02 -18.40 34.67
C PRO A 765 -27.13 -17.54 35.28
N SER A 766 -26.79 -16.51 36.06
CA SER A 766 -27.76 -15.60 36.68
C SER A 766 -28.20 -14.44 35.76
N ARG A 767 -27.55 -14.26 34.60
CA ARG A 767 -27.72 -13.09 33.74
C ARG A 767 -28.36 -13.46 32.41
N THR A 768 -29.63 -13.09 32.21
CA THR A 768 -30.41 -13.37 30.99
C THR A 768 -29.82 -12.78 29.71
N ALA A 769 -29.00 -11.73 29.80
CA ALA A 769 -28.29 -11.17 28.64
C ALA A 769 -27.32 -12.19 28.00
N ASP A 770 -26.74 -13.08 28.82
CA ASP A 770 -25.77 -14.05 28.36
C ASP A 770 -26.41 -15.18 27.54
N GLU A 771 -27.73 -15.41 27.65
CA GLU A 771 -28.48 -16.36 26.81
C GLU A 771 -28.42 -15.97 25.32
N ALA A 772 -28.32 -14.67 25.03
CA ALA A 772 -28.20 -14.14 23.68
C ALA A 772 -26.76 -14.19 23.12
N THR A 773 -25.79 -14.69 23.90
CA THR A 773 -24.40 -14.85 23.45
C THR A 773 -24.20 -16.12 22.64
N PRO A 774 -23.13 -16.16 21.82
CA PRO A 774 -22.78 -17.36 21.08
C PRO A 774 -22.42 -18.62 21.88
N ILE A 775 -22.20 -18.53 23.19
CA ILE A 775 -22.14 -19.73 24.05
C ILE A 775 -23.51 -20.02 24.66
N GLY A 776 -24.26 -18.98 25.05
CA GLY A 776 -25.60 -19.10 25.65
C GLY A 776 -26.61 -19.85 24.79
N TRP A 777 -26.77 -19.45 23.52
CA TRP A 777 -27.64 -20.16 22.57
C TRP A 777 -27.21 -21.62 22.26
N VAL A 778 -25.91 -21.97 22.35
CA VAL A 778 -25.40 -23.33 22.13
C VAL A 778 -25.81 -24.21 23.31
N LEU A 779 -25.60 -23.69 24.53
CA LEU A 779 -26.01 -24.36 25.76
C LEU A 779 -27.54 -24.50 25.84
N GLY A 780 -28.28 -23.48 25.42
CA GLY A 780 -29.74 -23.51 25.34
C GLY A 780 -30.26 -24.55 24.36
N ARG A 781 -29.71 -24.62 23.14
CA ARG A 781 -30.11 -25.61 22.12
C ARG A 781 -29.76 -27.06 22.49
N LEU A 782 -28.68 -27.26 23.26
CA LEU A 782 -28.31 -28.58 23.79
C LEU A 782 -29.04 -28.93 25.10
N GLU A 783 -29.89 -28.04 25.60
CA GLU A 783 -30.60 -28.17 26.88
C GLU A 783 -29.66 -28.50 28.06
N ALA A 784 -28.46 -27.91 28.07
CA ALA A 784 -27.36 -28.29 28.97
C ALA A 784 -27.43 -27.66 30.38
N GLY A 785 -28.54 -27.02 30.75
CA GLY A 785 -28.65 -26.24 31.99
C GLY A 785 -28.41 -27.06 33.26
N GLN A 786 -28.94 -28.28 33.34
CA GLN A 786 -28.75 -29.16 34.50
C GLN A 786 -27.34 -29.74 34.57
N GLU A 787 -26.71 -29.95 33.41
CA GLU A 787 -25.39 -30.55 33.29
C GLU A 787 -24.26 -29.56 33.58
N ILE A 788 -24.47 -28.24 33.37
CA ILE A 788 -23.56 -27.20 33.85
C ILE A 788 -23.48 -27.19 35.39
N GLU A 789 -24.62 -27.36 36.06
CA GLU A 789 -24.65 -27.45 37.54
C GLU A 789 -23.97 -28.73 38.04
N ARG A 790 -24.11 -29.86 37.31
CA ARG A 790 -23.51 -31.16 37.67
C ARG A 790 -22.03 -31.30 37.31
N ALA A 791 -21.55 -30.56 36.32
CA ALA A 791 -20.15 -30.53 35.93
C ALA A 791 -19.35 -29.82 37.03
N GLU A 792 -18.89 -30.58 38.03
CA GLU A 792 -17.99 -30.09 39.07
C GLU A 792 -16.54 -30.03 38.54
N LEU A 793 -15.74 -31.08 38.76
CA LEU A 793 -14.33 -31.18 38.30
C LEU A 793 -14.15 -32.17 37.13
N GLU A 794 -15.17 -32.98 36.83
CA GLU A 794 -15.11 -34.01 35.79
C GLU A 794 -15.92 -33.61 34.55
N PRO A 795 -15.47 -33.96 33.33
CA PRO A 795 -16.22 -33.70 32.10
C PRO A 795 -17.53 -34.49 32.05
N VAL A 796 -18.60 -33.86 31.55
CA VAL A 796 -19.92 -34.49 31.39
C VAL A 796 -20.18 -34.74 29.91
N GLU A 797 -20.54 -35.97 29.54
CA GLU A 797 -20.94 -36.30 28.17
C GLU A 797 -22.44 -36.06 27.96
N LEU A 798 -22.78 -35.38 26.87
CA LEU A 798 -24.12 -35.01 26.46
C LEU A 798 -24.43 -35.64 25.09
N GLU A 799 -25.59 -36.30 24.97
CA GLU A 799 -26.11 -36.77 23.68
C GLU A 799 -27.54 -36.22 23.48
N ARG A 800 -27.77 -35.53 22.35
CA ARG A 800 -29.08 -34.99 21.94
C ARG A 800 -29.27 -35.23 20.45
N GLU A 801 -30.27 -36.01 20.04
CA GLU A 801 -30.60 -36.26 18.63
C GLU A 801 -29.41 -36.67 17.74
N GLY A 802 -28.43 -37.41 18.29
CA GLY A 802 -27.21 -37.85 17.59
C GLY A 802 -26.02 -36.88 17.66
N ALA A 803 -26.20 -35.68 18.26
CA ALA A 803 -25.12 -34.77 18.61
C ALA A 803 -24.49 -35.18 19.95
N ARG A 804 -23.24 -35.67 19.91
CA ARG A 804 -22.45 -36.05 21.10
C ARG A 804 -21.40 -35.00 21.42
N VAL A 805 -21.40 -34.49 22.65
CA VAL A 805 -20.56 -33.37 23.08
C VAL A 805 -20.04 -33.60 24.49
N ILE A 806 -18.78 -33.24 24.75
CA ILE A 806 -18.20 -33.23 26.10
C ILE A 806 -18.27 -31.81 26.67
N LEU A 807 -18.95 -31.62 27.79
CA LEU A 807 -19.01 -30.37 28.53
C LEU A 807 -17.96 -30.34 29.65
N ARG A 808 -17.13 -29.30 29.66
CA ARG A 808 -16.17 -28.98 30.73
C ARG A 808 -16.48 -27.58 31.25
N VAL A 809 -16.63 -27.44 32.57
CA VAL A 809 -16.89 -26.16 33.22
C VAL A 809 -15.65 -25.73 33.99
N ASP A 810 -15.12 -24.55 33.65
CA ASP A 810 -14.01 -23.92 34.33
C ASP A 810 -14.54 -22.89 35.34
N ARG A 811 -14.13 -23.03 36.60
CA ARG A 811 -14.48 -22.14 37.71
C ARG A 811 -13.20 -21.61 38.32
N TYR A 812 -13.20 -20.36 38.74
CA TYR A 812 -12.06 -19.80 39.45
C TYR A 812 -11.78 -20.60 40.72
N VAL A 813 -10.60 -21.20 40.78
CA VAL A 813 -10.03 -21.79 41.98
C VAL A 813 -8.80 -20.97 42.31
N GLU A 814 -8.71 -20.49 43.55
CA GLU A 814 -7.50 -19.83 44.05
C GLU A 814 -6.40 -20.89 44.14
N GLU A 815 -5.60 -21.01 43.08
CA GLU A 815 -4.43 -21.88 43.12
C GLU A 815 -3.48 -21.34 44.19
N PRO A 816 -3.04 -22.17 45.17
CA PRO A 816 -2.02 -21.74 46.09
C PRO A 816 -0.81 -21.35 45.24
N VAL A 817 -0.36 -20.11 45.41
CA VAL A 817 0.88 -19.61 44.80
C VAL A 817 2.01 -20.50 45.34
N THR A 818 2.26 -21.61 44.66
CA THR A 818 3.56 -22.24 44.70
C THR A 818 4.42 -21.19 44.06
N ALA A 819 5.21 -20.49 44.88
CA ALA A 819 6.27 -19.65 44.39
C ALA A 819 6.92 -20.48 43.30
N VAL A 820 6.84 -20.00 42.06
CA VAL A 820 7.64 -20.55 40.98
C VAL A 820 9.02 -20.56 41.59
N GLU A 821 9.55 -21.74 41.92
CA GLU A 821 10.96 -21.87 42.13
C GLU A 821 11.50 -21.35 40.82
N VAL A 822 11.99 -20.12 40.86
CA VAL A 822 12.98 -19.66 39.91
C VAL A 822 14.10 -20.63 40.18
N VAL A 823 14.02 -21.81 39.56
CA VAL A 823 15.20 -22.58 39.22
C VAL A 823 15.99 -21.54 38.47
N PRO A 824 17.04 -20.97 39.06
CA PRO A 824 17.91 -20.12 38.28
C PRO A 824 18.33 -21.06 37.17
N GLU A 825 17.93 -20.79 35.92
CA GLU A 825 18.63 -21.42 34.83
C GLU A 825 20.08 -20.99 35.05
N GLU A 826 20.90 -21.88 35.63
CA GLU A 826 22.29 -21.59 35.96
C GLU A 826 22.98 -21.04 34.70
N GLY A 827 22.54 -21.46 33.51
CA GLY A 827 22.97 -20.95 32.21
C GLY A 827 22.76 -19.45 31.97
N GLN A 828 21.73 -18.80 32.53
CA GLN A 828 21.46 -17.37 32.28
C GLN A 828 22.31 -16.46 33.17
N LEU A 829 22.65 -16.90 34.38
CA LEU A 829 23.59 -16.21 35.27
C LEU A 829 25.06 -16.48 34.91
N VAL A 830 25.38 -17.66 34.34
CA VAL A 830 26.71 -17.98 33.79
C VAL A 830 27.14 -17.01 32.67
N LEU A 831 26.20 -16.39 31.94
CA LEU A 831 26.49 -15.34 30.96
C LEU A 831 26.96 -14.01 31.60
N PHE A 832 26.69 -13.80 32.89
CA PHE A 832 27.00 -12.58 33.63
C PHE A 832 27.94 -12.81 34.83
N GLU A 833 28.35 -14.05 35.09
CA GLU A 833 29.44 -14.32 36.03
C GLU A 833 30.70 -13.63 35.48
N GLU A 834 31.22 -12.66 36.24
CA GLU A 834 32.48 -11.96 35.95
C GLU A 834 33.65 -12.96 36.10
N GLY A 835 33.76 -13.86 35.14
CA GLY A 835 34.94 -14.68 34.89
C GLY A 835 36.04 -13.80 34.32
N ASP A 836 36.90 -13.33 35.23
CA ASP A 836 38.27 -12.85 35.02
C ASP A 836 38.74 -12.83 33.55
N LYS A 837 38.61 -11.69 32.87
CA LYS A 837 39.20 -11.41 31.54
C LYS A 837 39.06 -12.52 30.48
N GLY A 838 37.96 -13.25 30.45
CA GLY A 838 37.66 -14.22 29.40
C GLY A 838 36.97 -13.56 28.22
N ALA A 839 37.59 -13.57 27.04
CA ALA A 839 36.88 -13.27 25.80
C ALA A 839 35.63 -14.17 25.72
N LEU A 840 34.46 -13.58 25.42
CA LEU A 840 33.26 -14.34 25.08
C LEU A 840 33.67 -15.46 24.11
N PRO A 841 33.29 -16.74 24.34
CA PRO A 841 33.56 -17.78 23.37
C PRO A 841 33.05 -17.27 22.01
N ALA A 842 33.87 -17.39 20.97
CA ALA A 842 33.52 -16.92 19.64
C ALA A 842 32.26 -17.67 19.17
N LEU A 843 31.08 -17.09 19.44
CA LEU A 843 29.76 -17.63 19.10
C LEU A 843 29.53 -17.64 17.59
N VAL A 844 30.46 -17.03 16.83
CA VAL A 844 30.44 -16.92 15.38
C VAL A 844 31.83 -17.30 14.90
N PRO A 845 31.97 -18.15 13.86
CA PRO A 845 33.28 -18.36 13.23
C PRO A 845 33.85 -16.98 12.88
N PRO A 846 35.15 -16.74 13.14
CA PRO A 846 35.79 -15.48 12.79
C PRO A 846 35.52 -15.24 11.31
N LEU A 847 34.70 -14.22 11.02
CA LEU A 847 34.49 -13.78 9.66
C LEU A 847 35.88 -13.48 9.11
N GLN A 848 36.19 -14.01 7.92
CA GLN A 848 37.47 -13.70 7.29
C GLN A 848 37.62 -12.18 7.28
N PRO A 849 38.79 -11.64 7.68
CA PRO A 849 39.05 -10.21 7.58
C PRO A 849 38.68 -9.80 6.15
N LEU A 850 37.73 -8.87 6.03
CA LEU A 850 37.40 -8.32 4.73
C LEU A 850 38.71 -7.82 4.14
N SER A 851 39.06 -8.31 2.95
CA SER A 851 40.23 -7.82 2.25
C SER A 851 40.12 -6.30 2.19
N GLU A 852 41.17 -5.61 2.64
CA GLU A 852 41.20 -4.16 2.65
C GLU A 852 40.83 -3.69 1.25
N VAL A 853 39.68 -3.03 1.11
CA VAL A 853 39.20 -2.60 -0.20
C VAL A 853 40.25 -1.58 -0.67
N PRO A 854 41.02 -1.88 -1.74
CA PRO A 854 42.05 -0.97 -2.19
C PRO A 854 41.39 0.38 -2.45
N ARG A 855 42.00 1.46 -1.95
CA ARG A 855 41.46 2.80 -2.14
C ARG A 855 41.18 2.98 -3.63
N PRO A 856 39.92 3.24 -4.03
CA PRO A 856 39.61 3.39 -5.43
C PRO A 856 40.50 4.50 -6.00
N PRO A 857 41.06 4.33 -7.21
CA PRO A 857 41.84 5.39 -7.82
C PRO A 857 40.99 6.65 -7.90
N LEU A 858 41.60 7.83 -7.68
CA LEU A 858 40.93 9.13 -7.76
C LEU A 858 40.11 9.26 -9.05
N HIS A 859 40.63 8.69 -10.14
CA HIS A 859 39.95 8.58 -11.41
C HIS A 859 40.41 7.32 -12.15
N ARG A 860 39.47 6.57 -12.73
CA ARG A 860 39.78 5.48 -13.67
C ARG A 860 39.20 5.80 -15.03
N VAL A 861 40.08 6.18 -15.93
CA VAL A 861 39.70 6.54 -17.30
C VAL A 861 39.20 5.29 -18.03
N ARG A 862 38.02 5.36 -18.64
CA ARG A 862 37.47 4.29 -19.50
C ARG A 862 37.40 4.69 -20.98
N ARG A 863 37.28 5.99 -21.24
CA ARG A 863 37.18 6.57 -22.59
C ARG A 863 37.94 7.88 -22.62
N LEU A 864 38.69 8.11 -23.69
CA LEU A 864 39.38 9.37 -23.96
C LEU A 864 39.12 9.80 -25.39
N SER A 865 38.70 11.05 -25.55
CA SER A 865 38.81 11.72 -26.84
C SER A 865 40.20 12.34 -26.98
N PHE A 866 40.65 12.55 -28.21
CA PHE A 866 41.88 13.33 -28.44
C PHE A 866 41.79 14.74 -27.83
N SER A 867 40.61 15.36 -27.84
CA SER A 867 40.36 16.66 -27.20
C SER A 867 40.50 16.60 -25.68
N ALA A 868 40.20 15.47 -25.06
CA ALA A 868 40.40 15.27 -23.62
C ALA A 868 41.90 15.10 -23.30
N LEU A 869 42.66 14.41 -24.15
CA LEU A 869 44.12 14.31 -24.05
C LEU A 869 44.81 15.67 -24.25
N ALA A 870 44.40 16.43 -25.27
CA ALA A 870 44.93 17.77 -25.53
C ALA A 870 44.60 18.74 -24.38
N LEU A 871 43.40 18.66 -23.82
CA LEU A 871 43.04 19.43 -22.63
C LEU A 871 43.89 19.06 -21.41
N PHE A 872 44.22 17.77 -21.23
CA PHE A 872 45.08 17.31 -20.15
C PHE A 872 46.52 17.83 -20.28
N GLU A 873 47.08 17.84 -21.48
CA GLU A 873 48.42 18.41 -21.71
C GLU A 873 48.44 19.93 -21.56
N ARG A 874 47.44 20.62 -22.12
CA ARG A 874 47.30 22.08 -21.97
C ARG A 874 47.13 22.49 -20.51
N CYS A 875 46.23 21.83 -19.78
CA CYS A 875 46.05 21.99 -18.34
C CYS A 875 45.35 20.79 -17.71
N SER A 876 46.15 19.91 -17.12
CA SER A 876 45.67 18.72 -16.40
C SER A 876 44.69 19.05 -15.26
N TYR A 877 44.81 20.23 -14.63
CA TYR A 877 43.83 20.69 -13.63
C TYR A 877 42.48 21.11 -14.24
N ARG A 878 42.48 21.74 -15.42
CA ARG A 878 41.25 22.03 -16.16
C ARG A 878 40.58 20.76 -16.66
N TYR A 879 41.38 19.78 -17.13
CA TYR A 879 40.89 18.43 -17.41
C TYR A 879 40.19 17.82 -16.19
N TYR A 880 40.81 17.89 -15.01
CA TYR A 880 40.17 17.41 -13.78
C TYR A 880 38.84 18.11 -13.52
N ALA A 881 38.82 19.45 -13.55
CA ALA A 881 37.61 20.22 -13.30
C ALA A 881 36.46 19.84 -14.24
N GLU A 882 36.72 19.75 -15.55
CA GLU A 882 35.69 19.49 -16.57
C GLU A 882 35.33 18.01 -16.71
N ARG A 883 36.33 17.12 -16.77
CA ARG A 883 36.16 15.71 -17.16
C ARG A 883 36.08 14.75 -15.98
N VAL A 884 36.60 15.13 -14.81
CA VAL A 884 36.60 14.31 -13.59
C VAL A 884 35.59 14.83 -12.57
N ALA A 885 35.65 16.12 -12.22
CA ALA A 885 34.76 16.75 -11.24
C ALA A 885 33.41 17.19 -11.84
N GLY A 886 33.28 17.21 -13.17
CA GLY A 886 32.03 17.54 -13.87
C GLY A 886 31.62 19.01 -13.78
N MET A 887 32.57 19.91 -13.51
CA MET A 887 32.31 21.34 -13.51
C MET A 887 32.02 21.82 -14.94
N ARG A 888 30.94 22.58 -15.11
CA ARG A 888 30.57 23.13 -16.42
C ARG A 888 31.45 24.34 -16.72
N PRO A 889 32.14 24.38 -17.88
CA PRO A 889 32.90 25.55 -18.32
C PRO A 889 32.05 26.83 -18.18
N ALA A 890 32.68 27.91 -17.74
CA ALA A 890 32.02 29.19 -17.69
C ALA A 890 31.75 29.65 -19.12
N ASP A 891 30.51 30.06 -19.40
CA ASP A 891 30.12 30.64 -20.68
C ASP A 891 31.02 31.87 -20.92
N GLU A 892 31.86 31.86 -21.97
CA GLU A 892 32.80 32.97 -22.27
C GLU A 892 32.07 34.33 -22.33
N ARG A 893 30.75 34.30 -22.60
CA ARG A 893 29.82 35.43 -22.62
C ARG A 893 29.62 36.13 -21.26
N ARG A 894 29.89 35.48 -20.13
CA ARG A 894 29.67 36.06 -18.79
C ARG A 894 30.82 36.93 -18.28
N ALA A 895 31.97 36.94 -18.97
CA ALA A 895 33.14 37.71 -18.52
C ALA A 895 33.05 39.22 -18.83
N ALA A 896 32.18 39.67 -19.74
CA ALA A 896 31.96 41.10 -20.01
C ALA A 896 30.52 41.39 -20.47
N PRO A 897 29.74 42.24 -19.77
CA PRO A 897 28.44 42.70 -20.25
C PRO A 897 28.61 43.52 -21.54
N GLY A 898 28.02 43.07 -22.66
CA GLY A 898 27.94 43.84 -23.91
C GLY A 898 28.66 43.27 -25.12
N THR A 899 29.24 42.06 -25.06
CA THR A 899 29.78 41.38 -26.25
C THR A 899 28.65 40.74 -27.06
N THR A 900 28.54 41.14 -28.33
CA THR A 900 27.62 40.57 -29.33
C THR A 900 28.46 39.92 -30.43
N GLY A 901 28.24 38.63 -30.73
CA GLY A 901 29.05 37.85 -31.67
C GLY A 901 29.14 36.36 -31.32
N LEU A 902 29.89 35.60 -32.12
CA LEU A 902 30.24 34.19 -31.92
C LEU A 902 31.49 34.04 -31.04
N ALA A 903 31.51 33.02 -30.18
CA ALA A 903 32.72 32.61 -29.49
C ALA A 903 33.76 32.02 -30.47
N ALA A 904 35.05 32.05 -30.13
CA ALA A 904 36.11 31.51 -30.99
C ALA A 904 35.91 30.01 -31.33
N THR A 905 35.34 29.25 -30.39
CA THR A 905 34.97 27.84 -30.59
C THR A 905 33.78 27.66 -31.54
N GLU A 906 32.81 28.59 -31.54
CA GLU A 906 31.67 28.60 -32.47
C GLU A 906 32.12 28.96 -33.89
N ILE A 907 33.09 29.88 -34.03
CA ILE A 907 33.74 30.20 -35.31
C ILE A 907 34.47 28.96 -35.86
N GLY A 908 35.23 28.27 -35.02
CA GLY A 908 35.92 27.03 -35.37
C GLY A 908 34.96 25.93 -35.84
N ASP A 909 33.90 25.65 -35.08
CA ASP A 909 32.88 24.66 -35.44
C ASP A 909 32.20 25.00 -36.79
N ALA A 910 31.85 26.27 -37.01
CA ALA A 910 31.29 26.73 -38.28
C ALA A 910 32.26 26.45 -39.46
N VAL A 911 33.56 26.72 -39.29
CA VAL A 911 34.57 26.46 -40.33
C VAL A 911 34.72 24.96 -40.61
N HIS A 912 34.82 24.10 -39.60
CA HIS A 912 34.93 22.65 -39.80
C HIS A 912 33.70 22.09 -40.53
N ARG A 913 32.49 22.50 -40.13
CA ARG A 913 31.24 22.07 -40.80
C ARG A 913 31.16 22.52 -42.26
N LEU A 914 31.71 23.69 -42.59
CA LEU A 914 31.78 24.15 -43.97
C LEU A 914 32.81 23.38 -44.78
N LEU A 915 33.97 23.07 -44.19
CA LEU A 915 35.02 22.28 -44.83
C LEU A 915 34.59 20.83 -45.07
N GLU A 916 33.73 20.26 -44.22
CA GLU A 916 33.09 18.94 -44.45
C GLU A 916 32.26 18.93 -45.76
N LEU A 917 31.66 20.06 -46.13
CA LEU A 917 30.86 20.20 -47.34
C LEU A 917 31.69 20.50 -48.61
N VAL A 918 32.97 20.86 -48.46
CA VAL A 918 33.85 21.15 -49.60
C VAL A 918 34.13 19.87 -50.38
N ASN A 919 33.90 19.90 -51.69
CA ASN A 919 34.29 18.80 -52.57
C ASN A 919 35.82 18.74 -52.66
N LEU A 920 36.44 17.78 -51.98
CA LEU A 920 37.90 17.65 -51.93
C LEU A 920 38.56 17.43 -53.31
N GLN A 921 37.83 16.92 -54.32
CA GLN A 921 38.35 16.73 -55.70
C GLN A 921 38.24 18.00 -56.57
N ALA A 922 37.43 18.97 -56.15
CA ALA A 922 37.26 20.27 -56.79
C ALA A 922 37.01 21.33 -55.70
N PRO A 923 38.04 21.69 -54.92
CA PRO A 923 37.87 22.45 -53.68
C PRO A 923 37.45 23.88 -53.99
N LEU A 924 36.17 24.16 -53.79
CA LEU A 924 35.57 25.48 -53.87
C LEU A 924 34.75 25.74 -52.60
N PRO A 925 34.72 26.98 -52.09
CA PRO A 925 33.84 27.33 -50.98
C PRO A 925 32.36 27.09 -51.35
N PRO A 926 31.51 26.66 -50.40
CA PRO A 926 30.08 26.52 -50.67
C PRO A 926 29.42 27.84 -51.06
N ASP A 927 28.64 27.85 -52.16
CA ASP A 927 27.96 29.05 -52.68
C ASP A 927 26.95 29.65 -51.67
N ASP A 928 26.42 28.85 -50.75
CA ASP A 928 25.42 29.22 -49.74
C ASP A 928 25.99 29.31 -48.31
N LEU A 929 27.31 29.46 -48.15
CA LEU A 929 28.02 29.52 -46.85
C LEU A 929 27.35 30.50 -45.86
N ALA A 930 27.05 31.72 -46.31
CA ALA A 930 26.50 32.75 -45.45
C ALA A 930 25.06 32.45 -44.96
N GLU A 931 24.27 31.70 -45.74
CA GLU A 931 22.93 31.26 -45.34
C GLU A 931 23.03 30.11 -44.31
N ARG A 932 23.95 29.16 -44.53
CA ARG A 932 24.19 28.03 -43.62
C ARG A 932 24.69 28.47 -42.25
N VAL A 933 25.67 29.37 -42.19
CA VAL A 933 26.23 29.86 -40.91
C VAL A 933 25.16 30.62 -40.12
N ARG A 934 24.34 31.46 -40.76
CA ARG A 934 23.20 32.13 -40.10
C ARG A 934 22.14 31.14 -39.61
N GLY A 935 21.95 30.02 -40.32
CA GLY A 935 21.08 28.92 -39.89
C GLY A 935 21.57 28.19 -38.65
N TRP A 936 22.89 28.01 -38.49
CA TRP A 936 23.49 27.40 -37.29
C TRP A 936 23.60 28.39 -36.12
N TYR A 937 23.93 29.65 -36.43
CA TYR A 937 24.21 30.70 -35.48
C TYR A 937 23.48 32.00 -35.86
N PRO A 938 22.25 32.20 -35.37
CA PRO A 938 21.44 33.37 -35.74
C PRO A 938 22.04 34.73 -35.31
N SER A 939 22.96 34.72 -34.33
CA SER A 939 23.60 35.92 -33.78
C SER A 939 24.93 36.29 -34.44
N VAL A 940 25.32 35.63 -35.53
CA VAL A 940 26.57 35.91 -36.24
C VAL A 940 26.54 37.30 -36.91
N SER A 941 27.63 38.05 -36.79
CA SER A 941 27.82 39.35 -37.45
C SER A 941 28.36 39.20 -38.87
N GLU A 942 28.20 40.25 -39.69
CA GLU A 942 28.76 40.26 -41.06
C GLU A 942 30.30 40.15 -41.07
N GLU A 943 30.98 40.72 -40.06
CA GLU A 943 32.44 40.63 -39.92
C GLU A 943 32.88 39.19 -39.60
N GLU A 944 32.14 38.49 -38.75
CA GLU A 944 32.39 37.07 -38.44
C GLU A 944 32.08 36.16 -39.62
N LEU A 945 31.03 36.44 -40.39
CA LEU A 945 30.73 35.71 -41.62
C LEU A 945 31.86 35.83 -42.65
N GLU A 946 32.39 37.03 -42.83
CA GLU A 946 33.52 37.26 -43.73
C GLU A 946 34.79 36.56 -43.22
N ARG A 947 35.04 36.55 -41.90
CA ARG A 947 36.14 35.83 -41.27
C ARG A 947 36.02 34.31 -41.43
N ILE A 948 34.83 33.74 -41.22
CA ILE A 948 34.57 32.30 -41.45
C ILE A 948 34.79 31.96 -42.93
N GLY A 949 34.27 32.81 -43.83
CA GLY A 949 34.45 32.67 -45.27
C GLY A 949 35.91 32.73 -45.70
N SER A 950 36.72 33.60 -45.08
CA SER A 950 38.16 33.72 -45.39
C SER A 950 38.93 32.46 -45.03
N PHE A 951 38.64 31.82 -43.89
CA PHE A 951 39.26 30.54 -43.50
C PHE A 951 38.94 29.41 -44.49
N VAL A 952 37.69 29.31 -44.94
CA VAL A 952 37.29 28.29 -45.93
C VAL A 952 37.96 28.54 -47.29
N ARG A 953 38.04 29.80 -47.73
CA ARG A 953 38.75 30.18 -48.97
C ARG A 953 40.25 29.88 -48.87
N SER A 954 40.86 30.18 -47.72
CA SER A 954 42.26 29.89 -47.42
C SER A 954 42.60 28.42 -47.63
N TYR A 955 41.72 27.50 -47.20
CA TYR A 955 41.86 26.09 -47.57
C TYR A 955 41.74 25.87 -49.07
N CYS A 956 40.63 26.31 -49.70
CA CYS A 956 40.33 26.00 -51.09
C CYS A 956 41.41 26.49 -52.07
N GLU A 957 42.09 27.60 -51.77
CA GLU A 957 43.14 28.20 -52.61
C GLU A 957 44.56 27.64 -52.33
N SER A 958 44.72 26.88 -51.24
CA SER A 958 46.01 26.37 -50.77
C SER A 958 46.66 25.36 -51.73
N GLU A 959 47.98 25.25 -51.63
CA GLU A 959 48.73 24.16 -52.30
C GLU A 959 48.34 22.78 -51.74
N LEU A 960 47.96 22.72 -50.45
CA LEU A 960 47.50 21.49 -49.81
C LEU A 960 46.16 21.00 -50.39
N ALA A 961 45.18 21.89 -50.61
CA ALA A 961 43.92 21.52 -51.25
C ALA A 961 44.13 21.03 -52.69
N ARG A 962 45.03 21.69 -53.45
CA ARG A 962 45.45 21.21 -54.77
C ARG A 962 46.07 19.81 -54.70
N ARG A 963 46.97 19.56 -53.75
CA ARG A 963 47.54 18.22 -53.52
C ARG A 963 46.44 17.20 -53.21
N VAL A 964 45.58 17.48 -52.23
CA VAL A 964 44.48 16.59 -51.80
C VAL A 964 43.51 16.27 -52.94
N SER A 965 43.23 17.24 -53.82
CA SER A 965 42.34 17.06 -54.97
C SER A 965 42.83 16.06 -56.02
N THR A 966 44.13 15.76 -56.03
CA THR A 966 44.72 14.76 -56.94
C THR A 966 44.75 13.36 -56.34
N LEU A 967 44.51 13.21 -55.05
CA LEU A 967 44.56 11.93 -54.35
C LEU A 967 43.22 11.22 -54.43
N ALA A 968 43.22 10.00 -54.97
CA ALA A 968 42.04 9.15 -55.01
C ALA A 968 41.71 8.60 -53.61
N GLY A 969 40.42 8.48 -53.31
CA GLY A 969 39.94 7.85 -52.06
C GLY A 969 39.94 8.75 -50.82
N THR A 970 40.29 10.03 -50.94
CA THR A 970 40.20 11.03 -49.87
C THR A 970 38.76 11.23 -49.39
N ARG A 971 38.54 11.25 -48.08
CA ARG A 971 37.22 11.48 -47.47
C ARG A 971 37.31 12.45 -46.28
N PRO A 972 36.34 13.36 -46.11
CA PRO A 972 36.23 14.18 -44.92
C PRO A 972 35.63 13.40 -43.73
N GLU A 973 35.81 13.92 -42.51
CA GLU A 973 35.13 13.53 -41.27
C GLU A 973 35.13 12.01 -41.00
N ARG A 974 36.32 11.40 -40.96
CA ARG A 974 36.46 9.96 -40.73
C ARG A 974 36.55 9.65 -39.24
N PRO A 975 35.55 8.97 -38.63
CA PRO A 975 35.62 8.56 -37.24
C PRO A 975 36.62 7.41 -37.07
N PHE A 976 37.32 7.40 -35.93
CA PHE A 976 38.15 6.29 -35.51
C PHE A 976 37.88 5.94 -34.04
N ALA A 977 38.11 4.67 -33.71
CA ALA A 977 38.16 4.20 -32.33
C ALA A 977 39.09 2.99 -32.22
N PHE A 978 39.90 2.96 -31.16
CA PHE A 978 40.73 1.81 -30.83
C PHE A 978 40.94 1.73 -29.32
N VAL A 979 41.33 0.55 -28.83
CA VAL A 979 41.60 0.32 -27.41
C VAL A 979 43.10 0.28 -27.18
N HIS A 980 43.57 1.02 -26.18
CA HIS A 980 44.95 1.03 -25.69
C HIS A 980 44.92 1.02 -24.15
N ASP A 981 45.67 0.11 -23.51
CA ASP A 981 45.68 -0.07 -22.04
C ASP A 981 44.29 -0.16 -21.38
N GLY A 982 43.32 -0.77 -22.08
CA GLY A 982 41.94 -0.91 -21.59
C GLY A 982 41.11 0.39 -21.63
N VAL A 983 41.64 1.46 -22.21
CA VAL A 983 40.95 2.73 -22.48
C VAL A 983 40.53 2.79 -23.94
N LEU A 984 39.25 3.13 -24.19
CA LEU A 984 38.76 3.36 -25.55
C LEU A 984 39.14 4.79 -25.99
N LEU A 985 40.05 4.89 -26.94
CA LEU A 985 40.38 6.13 -27.61
C LEU A 985 39.46 6.34 -28.81
N HIS A 986 38.93 7.55 -28.96
CA HIS A 986 38.03 7.88 -30.06
C HIS A 986 38.22 9.31 -30.55
N GLY A 987 37.87 9.54 -31.82
CA GLY A 987 37.93 10.86 -32.44
C GLY A 987 37.44 10.85 -33.87
N ARG A 988 37.65 11.98 -34.55
CA ARG A 988 37.45 12.13 -35.98
C ARG A 988 38.70 12.76 -36.59
N LEU A 989 38.97 12.38 -37.83
CA LEU A 989 39.99 12.95 -38.69
C LEU A 989 39.27 13.85 -39.69
N ASP A 990 39.66 15.12 -39.78
CA ASP A 990 38.96 16.08 -40.65
C ASP A 990 39.04 15.65 -42.11
N VAL A 991 40.21 15.20 -42.56
CA VAL A 991 40.39 14.51 -43.84
C VAL A 991 41.31 13.32 -43.67
N LEU A 992 40.93 12.19 -44.28
CA LEU A 992 41.76 11.00 -44.39
C LEU A 992 41.81 10.53 -45.84
N GLN A 993 43.01 10.28 -46.33
CA GLN A 993 43.26 9.49 -47.52
C GLN A 993 44.09 8.27 -47.13
N LEU A 994 43.69 7.10 -47.61
CA LEU A 994 44.33 5.82 -47.29
C LEU A 994 44.51 5.04 -48.59
N ASP A 995 45.76 4.75 -48.96
CA ASP A 995 46.17 4.04 -50.17
C ASP A 995 47.01 2.81 -49.84
N GLY A 996 46.49 1.95 -48.95
CA GLY A 996 47.09 0.67 -48.57
C GLY A 996 48.39 0.78 -47.75
N GLU A 997 49.47 1.26 -48.36
CA GLU A 997 50.77 1.46 -47.70
C GLU A 997 50.93 2.86 -47.10
N ARG A 998 50.20 3.87 -47.59
CA ARG A 998 50.33 5.26 -47.14
C ARG A 998 49.00 5.84 -46.67
N ALA A 999 49.02 6.59 -45.58
CA ALA A 999 47.90 7.39 -45.09
C ALA A 999 48.28 8.87 -45.02
N LEU A 1000 47.40 9.74 -45.47
CA LEU A 1000 47.47 11.19 -45.28
C LEU A 1000 46.30 11.63 -44.41
N VAL A 1001 46.59 12.23 -43.27
CA VAL A 1001 45.63 12.91 -42.40
C VAL A 1001 45.81 14.41 -42.57
N VAL A 1002 44.74 15.14 -42.85
CA VAL A 1002 44.73 16.61 -42.76
C VAL A 1002 43.80 17.00 -41.63
N ASP A 1003 44.26 17.91 -40.77
CA ASP A 1003 43.50 18.48 -39.66
C ASP A 1003 43.55 20.01 -39.77
N TYR A 1004 42.38 20.64 -39.68
CA TYR A 1004 42.19 22.07 -39.89
C TYR A 1004 42.25 22.81 -38.57
N LYS A 1005 43.01 23.92 -38.52
CA LYS A 1005 43.16 24.73 -37.31
C LYS A 1005 42.80 26.19 -37.58
N THR A 1006 41.96 26.76 -36.72
CA THR A 1006 41.57 28.18 -36.73
C THR A 1006 42.31 29.00 -35.65
N ASN A 1007 43.42 28.49 -35.12
CA ASN A 1007 44.27 29.20 -34.14
C ASN A 1007 44.81 30.52 -34.73
N SER A 1008 45.04 31.51 -33.85
CA SER A 1008 45.82 32.70 -34.19
C SER A 1008 47.29 32.35 -34.28
N LEU A 1009 47.94 32.75 -35.38
CA LEU A 1009 49.38 32.58 -35.60
C LEU A 1009 50.23 33.70 -34.95
N GLU A 1010 49.63 34.57 -34.16
CA GLU A 1010 50.35 35.59 -33.37
C GLU A 1010 51.08 34.99 -32.15
N GLU A 1011 50.74 33.75 -31.75
CA GLU A 1011 51.21 33.09 -30.52
C GLU A 1011 52.54 32.32 -30.69
N GLY A 1012 52.98 32.06 -31.92
CA GLY A 1012 54.20 31.29 -32.21
C GLY A 1012 54.26 30.82 -33.67
N SER A 1013 55.35 30.17 -34.06
CA SER A 1013 55.39 29.49 -35.36
C SER A 1013 54.42 28.31 -35.40
N PRO A 1014 53.82 27.97 -36.56
CA PRO A 1014 52.96 26.79 -36.70
C PRO A 1014 53.58 25.50 -36.13
N GLU A 1015 54.89 25.32 -36.29
CA GLU A 1015 55.63 24.17 -35.78
C GLU A 1015 55.67 24.13 -34.25
N GLU A 1016 55.91 25.27 -33.60
CA GLU A 1016 55.90 25.38 -32.13
C GLU A 1016 54.51 25.07 -31.56
N ILE A 1017 53.45 25.57 -32.21
CA ILE A 1017 52.06 25.32 -31.78
C ILE A 1017 51.69 23.83 -31.93
N VAL A 1018 52.11 23.18 -33.01
CA VAL A 1018 51.85 21.73 -33.19
C VAL A 1018 52.56 20.91 -32.13
N GLU A 1019 53.80 21.27 -31.79
CA GLU A 1019 54.58 20.56 -30.79
C GLU A 1019 54.07 20.79 -29.35
N SER A 1020 53.57 21.98 -29.03
CA SER A 1020 53.02 22.28 -27.70
C SER A 1020 51.60 21.77 -27.49
N ASP A 1021 50.72 21.94 -28.48
CA ASP A 1021 49.27 21.83 -28.28
C ASP A 1021 48.66 20.58 -28.93
N TYR A 1022 49.32 20.04 -29.97
CA TYR A 1022 48.78 18.99 -30.81
C TYR A 1022 49.66 17.73 -30.85
N HIS A 1023 50.65 17.63 -29.96
CA HIS A 1023 51.57 16.49 -29.84
C HIS A 1023 50.82 15.15 -29.70
N LEU A 1024 50.07 14.97 -28.61
CA LEU A 1024 49.32 13.73 -28.37
C LEU A 1024 48.22 13.48 -29.42
N GLN A 1025 47.58 14.54 -29.94
CA GLN A 1025 46.59 14.41 -31.03
C GLN A 1025 47.23 13.78 -32.26
N ARG A 1026 48.42 14.25 -32.64
CA ARG A 1026 49.21 13.73 -33.77
C ARG A 1026 49.57 12.26 -33.58
N LEU A 1027 50.01 11.86 -32.38
CA LEU A 1027 50.31 10.45 -32.05
C LEU A 1027 49.06 9.57 -32.20
N VAL A 1028 47.92 10.01 -31.66
CA VAL A 1028 46.66 9.25 -31.70
C VAL A 1028 46.16 9.09 -33.15
N TYR A 1029 46.31 10.11 -33.99
CA TYR A 1029 45.98 10.04 -35.41
C TYR A 1029 46.88 9.07 -36.17
N ALA A 1030 48.19 9.11 -35.92
CA ALA A 1030 49.15 8.17 -36.50
C ALA A 1030 48.80 6.73 -36.10
N LEU A 1031 48.60 6.48 -34.80
CA LEU A 1031 48.21 5.16 -34.27
C LEU A 1031 46.87 4.67 -34.85
N ALA A 1032 45.87 5.54 -34.97
CA ALA A 1032 44.59 5.19 -35.60
C ALA A 1032 44.77 4.72 -37.04
N CYS A 1033 45.64 5.39 -37.81
CA CYS A 1033 45.94 5.02 -39.20
C CYS A 1033 46.77 3.73 -39.31
N PHE A 1034 47.76 3.53 -38.43
CA PHE A 1034 48.51 2.26 -38.36
C PHE A 1034 47.59 1.08 -38.01
N ARG A 1035 46.68 1.26 -37.04
CA ARG A 1035 45.67 0.25 -36.68
C ARG A 1035 44.66 0.00 -37.80
N ALA A 1036 44.49 0.95 -38.73
CA ALA A 1036 43.69 0.79 -39.94
C ALA A 1036 44.46 0.15 -41.11
N GLY A 1037 45.75 -0.17 -40.94
CA GLY A 1037 46.55 -0.94 -41.90
C GLY A 1037 47.59 -0.16 -42.70
N ALA A 1038 47.83 1.12 -42.41
CA ALA A 1038 48.86 1.91 -43.10
C ALA A 1038 50.29 1.48 -42.72
N GLY A 1039 51.25 1.59 -43.64
CA GLY A 1039 52.69 1.37 -43.37
C GLY A 1039 53.48 2.66 -43.12
N GLU A 1040 53.00 3.78 -43.67
CA GLU A 1040 53.54 5.14 -43.50
C GLU A 1040 52.37 6.12 -43.35
N VAL A 1041 52.43 7.03 -42.37
CA VAL A 1041 51.37 7.99 -42.07
C VAL A 1041 51.93 9.40 -42.07
N GLU A 1042 51.37 10.28 -42.89
CA GLU A 1042 51.65 11.72 -42.86
C GLU A 1042 50.48 12.44 -42.19
N VAL A 1043 50.75 13.16 -41.11
CA VAL A 1043 49.77 14.01 -40.42
C VAL A 1043 50.10 15.46 -40.73
N VAL A 1044 49.13 16.18 -41.30
CA VAL A 1044 49.27 17.55 -41.78
C VAL A 1044 48.29 18.45 -41.04
N TYR A 1045 48.82 19.44 -40.32
CA TYR A 1045 48.02 20.51 -39.73
C TYR A 1045 48.00 21.72 -40.66
N HIS A 1046 46.81 22.21 -40.99
CA HIS A 1046 46.64 23.42 -41.80
C HIS A 1046 46.03 24.53 -40.96
N PHE A 1047 46.84 25.57 -40.70
CA PHE A 1047 46.40 26.79 -40.02
C PHE A 1047 45.74 27.73 -41.02
N LEU A 1048 44.41 27.82 -40.97
CA LEU A 1048 43.60 28.45 -42.01
C LEU A 1048 43.75 29.97 -42.09
N GLU A 1049 44.40 30.61 -41.12
CA GLU A 1049 44.69 32.05 -41.16
C GLU A 1049 45.59 32.44 -42.35
N ARG A 1050 46.42 31.50 -42.83
CA ARG A 1050 47.25 31.70 -44.03
C ARG A 1050 47.22 30.44 -44.92
N PRO A 1051 46.98 30.56 -46.24
CA PRO A 1051 46.74 29.42 -47.11
C PRO A 1051 47.92 28.44 -47.27
N ASN A 1052 49.13 28.84 -46.87
CA ASN A 1052 50.33 27.99 -46.93
C ASN A 1052 51.00 27.79 -45.56
N ALA A 1053 50.29 28.06 -44.45
CA ALA A 1053 50.76 27.74 -43.10
C ALA A 1053 50.43 26.28 -42.77
N VAL A 1054 51.28 25.37 -43.26
CA VAL A 1054 51.08 23.92 -43.16
C VAL A 1054 52.26 23.28 -42.45
N VAL A 1055 51.97 22.46 -41.44
CA VAL A 1055 52.97 21.66 -40.72
C VAL A 1055 52.71 20.18 -41.02
N SER A 1056 53.69 19.50 -41.60
CA SER A 1056 53.60 18.06 -41.91
C SER A 1056 54.57 17.27 -41.06
N THR A 1057 54.12 16.13 -40.54
CA THR A 1057 54.96 15.16 -39.83
C THR A 1057 54.67 13.77 -40.35
N SER A 1058 55.71 13.02 -40.73
CA SER A 1058 55.60 11.65 -41.21
C SER A 1058 56.06 10.63 -40.17
N PHE A 1059 55.30 9.54 -40.05
CA PHE A 1059 55.55 8.40 -39.17
C PHE A 1059 55.64 7.12 -40.00
N ARG A 1060 56.50 6.20 -39.58
CA ARG A 1060 56.63 4.85 -40.17
C ARG A 1060 56.26 3.78 -39.16
N LEU A 1061 55.89 2.60 -39.66
CA LEU A 1061 55.46 1.46 -38.85
C LEU A 1061 56.47 1.08 -37.74
N GLU A 1062 57.76 1.26 -37.97
CA GLU A 1062 58.84 1.00 -36.99
C GLU A 1062 58.73 1.87 -35.72
N GLN A 1063 58.02 3.00 -35.78
CA GLN A 1063 57.88 3.94 -34.67
C GLN A 1063 56.69 3.62 -33.76
N VAL A 1064 55.81 2.67 -34.14
CA VAL A 1064 54.55 2.38 -33.43
C VAL A 1064 54.78 2.04 -31.95
N GLU A 1065 55.77 1.20 -31.63
CA GLU A 1065 56.07 0.85 -30.23
C GLU A 1065 56.40 2.08 -29.37
N GLY A 1066 57.12 3.06 -29.95
CA GLY A 1066 57.44 4.32 -29.27
C GLY A 1066 56.20 5.20 -29.06
N LEU A 1067 55.34 5.30 -30.09
CA LEU A 1067 54.07 6.05 -30.01
C LEU A 1067 53.11 5.44 -28.97
N GLU A 1068 53.05 4.10 -28.90
CA GLU A 1068 52.23 3.37 -27.93
C GLU A 1068 52.76 3.55 -26.50
N ALA A 1069 54.07 3.50 -26.29
CA ALA A 1069 54.68 3.73 -24.98
C ALA A 1069 54.41 5.15 -24.45
N GLU A 1070 54.45 6.15 -25.33
CA GLU A 1070 54.14 7.53 -24.97
C GLU A 1070 52.66 7.73 -24.61
N LEU A 1071 51.75 7.15 -25.40
CA LEU A 1071 50.32 7.16 -25.10
C LEU A 1071 50.01 6.44 -23.77
N SER A 1072 50.68 5.31 -23.50
CA SER A 1072 50.60 4.60 -22.21
C SER A 1072 51.06 5.50 -21.06
N ALA A 1073 52.15 6.25 -21.23
CA ALA A 1073 52.64 7.17 -20.21
C ALA A 1073 51.65 8.30 -19.92
N ALA A 1074 51.01 8.87 -20.95
CA ALA A 1074 49.97 9.87 -20.79
C ALA A 1074 48.74 9.32 -20.02
N ILE A 1075 48.25 8.13 -20.39
CA ILE A 1075 47.14 7.46 -19.70
C ILE A 1075 47.49 7.14 -18.24
N ALA A 1076 48.73 6.73 -17.97
CA ALA A 1076 49.21 6.45 -16.63
C ALA A 1076 49.19 7.72 -15.74
N ARG A 1077 49.65 8.87 -16.25
CA ARG A 1077 49.60 10.16 -15.53
C ARG A 1077 48.18 10.57 -15.16
N ILE A 1078 47.22 10.37 -16.07
CA ILE A 1078 45.79 10.68 -15.79
C ILE A 1078 45.24 9.75 -14.70
N ASN A 1079 45.50 8.45 -14.79
CA ASN A 1079 45.03 7.48 -13.79
C ASN A 1079 45.73 7.64 -12.42
N ALA A 1080 46.97 8.15 -12.41
CA ALA A 1080 47.70 8.50 -11.20
C ALA A 1080 47.18 9.79 -10.52
N GLY A 1081 46.29 10.54 -11.17
CA GLY A 1081 45.71 11.77 -10.61
C GLY A 1081 46.65 12.97 -10.66
N GLU A 1082 47.59 13.01 -11.62
CA GLU A 1082 48.55 14.10 -11.78
C GLU A 1082 47.91 15.36 -12.38
N PHE A 1083 47.06 16.04 -11.61
CA PHE A 1083 46.33 17.24 -12.04
C PHE A 1083 47.01 18.51 -11.51
N ARG A 1084 47.92 19.10 -12.29
CA ARG A 1084 48.63 20.34 -11.98
C ARG A 1084 48.12 21.52 -12.83
N PRO A 1085 47.88 22.69 -12.24
CA PRO A 1085 47.48 23.87 -13.01
C PRO A 1085 48.65 24.43 -13.80
N THR A 1086 48.44 24.68 -15.08
CA THR A 1086 49.37 25.34 -16.03
C THR A 1086 48.70 26.65 -16.50
N PRO A 1087 48.79 27.72 -15.70
CA PRO A 1087 48.00 28.92 -15.93
C PRO A 1087 48.48 29.69 -17.15
N ASP A 1088 47.55 29.95 -18.06
CA ASP A 1088 47.71 30.74 -19.27
C ASP A 1088 46.44 31.56 -19.55
N GLU A 1089 46.58 32.77 -20.10
CA GLU A 1089 45.45 33.69 -20.33
C GLU A 1089 44.39 33.07 -21.24
N TYR A 1090 44.80 32.27 -22.24
CA TYR A 1090 43.91 31.61 -23.18
C TYR A 1090 43.38 30.28 -22.64
N ILE A 1091 44.22 29.50 -21.94
CA ILE A 1091 43.78 28.21 -21.35
C ILE A 1091 42.88 28.43 -20.12
N CYS A 1092 43.01 29.56 -19.43
CA CYS A 1092 42.16 29.89 -18.28
C CYS A 1092 40.84 30.54 -18.70
N ALA A 1093 40.73 31.09 -19.91
CA ALA A 1093 39.48 31.61 -20.45
C ALA A 1093 38.39 30.50 -20.46
N GLY A 1094 37.25 30.79 -19.83
CA GLY A 1094 36.14 29.84 -19.68
C GLY A 1094 36.41 28.64 -18.76
N CYS A 1095 37.58 28.57 -18.11
CA CYS A 1095 37.91 27.49 -17.19
C CYS A 1095 37.00 27.54 -15.95
N PRO A 1096 36.28 26.46 -15.61
CA PRO A 1096 35.32 26.50 -14.50
C PRO A 1096 35.97 26.51 -13.12
N ALA A 1097 37.27 26.20 -13.05
CA ALA A 1097 38.05 26.24 -11.83
C ALA A 1097 38.63 27.64 -11.53
N LEU A 1098 38.70 28.53 -12.53
CA LEU A 1098 39.28 29.87 -12.40
C LEU A 1098 38.50 30.70 -11.38
N ASP A 1099 39.22 31.29 -10.42
CA ASP A 1099 38.70 32.13 -9.33
C ASP A 1099 37.69 31.44 -8.38
N VAL A 1100 37.51 30.12 -8.51
CA VAL A 1100 36.71 29.28 -7.59
C VAL A 1100 37.63 28.42 -6.73
N VAL A 1101 38.51 27.64 -7.37
CA VAL A 1101 39.45 26.72 -6.70
C VAL A 1101 40.88 26.82 -7.27
N CYS A 1102 41.08 27.54 -8.37
CA CYS A 1102 42.38 27.79 -8.98
C CYS A 1102 42.52 29.30 -9.30
N ALA A 1103 43.65 29.90 -8.91
CA ALA A 1103 43.89 31.33 -9.10
C ALA A 1103 44.38 31.71 -10.52
N GLY A 1104 44.47 30.75 -11.46
CA GLY A 1104 44.75 31.04 -12.86
C GLY A 1104 46.04 31.84 -13.10
N PRO A 1105 46.05 32.83 -14.04
CA PRO A 1105 47.22 33.64 -14.35
C PRO A 1105 47.80 34.42 -13.15
N ASN A 1106 47.02 34.66 -12.09
CA ASN A 1106 47.50 35.28 -10.85
C ASN A 1106 48.53 34.40 -10.11
N LEU A 1107 48.64 33.12 -10.49
CA LEU A 1107 49.70 32.20 -10.01
C LEU A 1107 51.09 32.53 -10.60
N ARG A 1108 51.20 33.41 -11.62
CA ARG A 1108 52.50 33.77 -12.25
C ARG A 1108 53.36 34.75 -11.41
N GLY A 1109 52.90 35.19 -10.23
CA GLY A 1109 53.61 36.14 -9.36
C GLY A 1109 54.38 35.51 -8.18
N ALA A 1110 55.71 35.74 -8.16
CA ALA A 1110 56.70 35.55 -7.09
C ALA A 1110 56.99 34.12 -6.59
N ASP A 1111 58.19 33.64 -6.94
CA ASP A 1111 58.97 32.53 -6.36
C ASP A 1111 58.23 31.21 -6.03
N GLY A 1112 58.35 30.26 -6.96
CA GLY A 1112 58.50 28.82 -6.70
C GLY A 1112 57.54 28.16 -5.71
N TYR A 1113 56.56 27.41 -6.25
CA TYR A 1113 55.83 26.29 -5.62
C TYR A 1113 56.12 26.04 -4.11
N ALA A 1114 55.27 26.58 -3.24
CA ALA A 1114 55.19 26.09 -1.86
C ALA A 1114 54.27 24.84 -1.83
N GLU A 1115 54.87 23.68 -1.61
CA GLU A 1115 54.30 22.32 -1.46
C GLU A 1115 53.13 22.14 -0.44
N ARG A 1116 52.47 23.19 0.05
CA ARG A 1116 51.54 23.08 1.20
C ARG A 1116 50.04 23.12 0.90
N ALA A 1117 49.59 23.32 -0.34
CA ALA A 1117 48.16 23.47 -0.64
C ALA A 1117 47.44 22.22 -1.18
N LEU A 1118 48.16 21.14 -1.53
CA LEU A 1118 47.57 19.95 -2.17
C LEU A 1118 47.28 18.78 -1.21
N ALA A 1119 47.47 18.96 0.11
CA ALA A 1119 47.24 17.89 1.09
C ALA A 1119 45.80 17.87 1.69
N THR A 1120 44.89 18.73 1.23
CA THR A 1120 43.59 18.94 1.91
C THR A 1120 42.39 19.06 0.96
N VAL A 1121 42.35 18.27 -0.12
CA VAL A 1121 41.11 17.99 -0.86
C VAL A 1121 40.97 16.50 -1.10
#